data_AF-A0A7C7KK86-F1
#
_entry.id   AF-A0A7C7KK86-F1
#
_cell.length_a   1.000
_cell.length_b   1.000
_cell.length_c   1.000
_cell.angle_alpha   90.00
_cell.angle_beta   90.00
_cell.angle_gamma   90.00
#
_symmetry.space_group_name_H-M   'P 1'
#
loop_
_entity.id
_entity.type
_entity.pdbx_description
1 polymer ?
#
loop_
_entity_poly.entity_id
_entity_poly.type
_entity_poly.pdbx_seq_one_letter_code
_entity_poly.pdbx_strand_id
1 'polypeptide(L)'
;MRRIWTVARHEVRGYFDQPTAYVLVVAFLGISLFLGFRNMYASNLASMRPLFDLLPVLFAVFVPAATMRTLAEERRGGTLEWLMAQPISEAEVIAGKFLGNWIFVLIALAGTVPTAIGMLMASEADPGIVTAQYLGAALLAGQLVALGIWASSMTRNQITAFIVAAALSFVLFLIGLPVVQIGLPPALSGALARLSVVSHFENVARGVVDLRDVLYFVSTAALFLVLAVGAVSRERLSNIRPEFKRLRAGSAVFIVLVLMANLLGSYVRGRLDLTAENLYTLSEGTKDLLGEIDDVVQIKLYASAELPPEIQIQLRDVRDLLADMRVASGGGVVVSELNPDDDEDAASEASAFGIFPIEFNVLRDDEFQIRRGYYGLAMTYADDEEVMPLIERTDDLEFRLASAIYRMTTETRPKVNFVEGFDTKGLDDIPGLRESLGDRYEIGSVAIAGESGSVISGDSTAVLIVAGATATLDSLAVQRVEEYVDQGGAALLLMESILLNPQTPNPLPVRSGLESMLSDRGVELSGSLVADLQSSENVSMGRRGLFNVIAPYPLWPIAIRASDHVITSGINAVTFAWAAQLEITDTTQVTPLWQTTPSGITRAPMESIAPDQEWAATPDQLGVRTLAVALTPDEGETRGRIIVVGDATFTEFQFLQGNPSNLIFLANTIDWLAQDESLIRIRSQDRTPPTFVFASDYGKLMLKWVNLVGIPLLFVLIGVYRVTGRKRRAESRWKEVVA
;
A
#
# COMPACT_ATOMS: atom_id res chain seq x y z
N MET A 1 -37.34 4.04 15.24
CA MET A 1 -35.97 3.85 15.78
C MET A 1 -35.90 3.30 17.20
N ARG A 2 -36.62 3.83 18.21
CA ARG A 2 -36.56 3.29 19.60
C ARG A 2 -36.82 1.78 19.70
N ARG A 3 -37.83 1.27 18.98
CA ARG A 3 -38.21 -0.17 18.97
C ARG A 3 -37.10 -1.07 18.39
N ILE A 4 -36.57 -0.70 17.23
CA ILE A 4 -35.46 -1.42 16.57
C ILE A 4 -34.24 -1.51 17.50
N TRP A 5 -33.86 -0.40 18.12
CA TRP A 5 -32.73 -0.37 19.05
C TRP A 5 -32.98 -1.22 20.30
N THR A 6 -34.21 -1.26 20.82
CA THR A 6 -34.57 -2.15 21.94
C THR A 6 -34.33 -3.62 21.60
N VAL A 7 -34.74 -4.06 20.40
CA VAL A 7 -34.50 -5.42 19.91
C VAL A 7 -33.00 -5.66 19.72
N ALA A 8 -32.28 -4.76 19.04
CA ALA A 8 -30.85 -4.89 18.82
C ALA A 8 -30.05 -4.99 20.13
N ARG A 9 -30.37 -4.16 21.13
CA ARG A 9 -29.74 -4.19 22.45
C ARG A 9 -30.03 -5.50 23.20
N HIS A 10 -31.22 -6.05 23.03
CA HIS A 10 -31.58 -7.35 23.61
C HIS A 10 -30.75 -8.47 22.98
N GLU A 11 -30.64 -8.48 21.66
CA GLU A 11 -29.83 -9.45 20.91
C GLU A 11 -28.35 -9.41 21.29
N VAL A 12 -27.72 -8.23 21.28
CA VAL A 12 -26.31 -8.08 21.66
C VAL A 12 -26.07 -8.58 23.07
N ARG A 13 -26.95 -8.25 24.03
CA ARG A 13 -26.86 -8.78 25.39
C ARG A 13 -26.98 -10.30 25.43
N GLY A 14 -27.90 -10.86 24.64
CA GLY A 14 -28.12 -12.29 24.52
C GLY A 14 -26.87 -13.07 24.08
N TYR A 15 -26.06 -12.53 23.17
CA TYR A 15 -24.79 -13.15 22.76
C TYR A 15 -23.81 -13.26 23.94
N PHE A 16 -23.51 -12.16 24.61
CA PHE A 16 -22.54 -12.14 25.71
C PHE A 16 -23.03 -12.83 26.99
N ASP A 17 -24.30 -13.22 27.04
CA ASP A 17 -24.85 -13.99 28.14
C ASP A 17 -24.65 -15.50 27.97
N GLN A 18 -24.11 -15.93 26.82
CA GLN A 18 -23.93 -17.34 26.46
C GLN A 18 -22.47 -17.71 26.19
N PRO A 19 -21.98 -18.85 26.72
CA PRO A 19 -20.60 -19.27 26.51
C PRO A 19 -20.22 -19.49 25.04
N THR A 20 -21.17 -19.95 24.22
CA THR A 20 -20.97 -20.27 22.81
C THR A 20 -20.53 -19.07 21.98
N ALA A 21 -21.02 -17.87 22.31
CA ALA A 21 -20.62 -16.64 21.63
C ALA A 21 -19.13 -16.32 21.84
N TYR A 22 -18.61 -16.51 23.06
CA TYR A 22 -17.20 -16.30 23.36
C TYR A 22 -16.31 -17.33 22.65
N VAL A 23 -16.72 -18.60 22.62
CA VAL A 23 -16.00 -19.65 21.89
C VAL A 23 -15.89 -19.30 20.40
N LEU A 24 -16.99 -18.82 19.81
CA LEU A 24 -17.02 -18.42 18.41
C LEU A 24 -16.07 -17.24 18.12
N VAL A 25 -16.08 -16.20 18.97
CA VAL A 25 -15.16 -15.04 18.83
C VAL A 25 -13.71 -15.45 19.00
N VAL A 26 -13.39 -16.30 19.99
CA VAL A 26 -12.03 -16.78 20.24
C VAL A 26 -11.52 -17.62 19.07
N ALA A 27 -12.36 -18.47 18.48
CA ALA A 27 -11.99 -19.25 17.29
C ALA A 27 -11.71 -18.33 16.08
N PHE A 28 -12.57 -17.33 15.84
CA PHE A 28 -12.37 -16.35 14.78
C PHE A 28 -11.08 -15.54 14.97
N LEU A 29 -10.85 -15.01 16.18
CA LEU A 29 -9.64 -14.25 16.51
C LEU A 29 -8.39 -15.12 16.42
N GLY A 30 -8.43 -16.34 16.97
CA GLY A 30 -7.27 -17.25 16.92
C GLY A 30 -6.82 -17.54 15.50
N ILE A 31 -7.76 -17.82 14.58
CA ILE A 31 -7.44 -18.12 13.18
C ILE A 31 -7.01 -16.85 12.43
N SER A 32 -7.78 -15.75 12.53
CA SER A 32 -7.48 -14.51 11.82
C SER A 32 -6.13 -13.91 12.24
N LEU A 33 -5.86 -13.84 13.55
CA LEU A 33 -4.63 -13.25 14.07
C LEU A 33 -3.42 -14.14 13.78
N PHE A 34 -3.56 -15.47 13.87
CA PHE A 34 -2.47 -16.38 13.54
C PHE A 34 -2.07 -16.30 12.06
N LEU A 35 -3.05 -16.39 11.14
CA LEU A 35 -2.77 -16.37 9.70
C LEU A 35 -2.31 -14.99 9.23
N GLY A 36 -2.96 -13.91 9.69
CA GLY A 36 -2.58 -12.54 9.37
C GLY A 36 -1.16 -12.23 9.84
N PHE A 37 -0.88 -12.44 11.14
CA PHE A 37 0.42 -12.12 11.71
C PHE A 37 1.55 -12.96 11.10
N ARG A 38 1.32 -14.25 10.80
CA ARG A 38 2.31 -15.11 10.15
C ARG A 38 2.74 -14.55 8.79
N ASN A 39 1.78 -14.10 7.97
CA ASN A 39 2.07 -13.58 6.63
C ASN A 39 2.77 -12.22 6.68
N MET A 40 2.34 -11.32 7.56
CA MET A 40 2.99 -10.03 7.78
C MET A 40 4.44 -10.18 8.21
N TYR A 41 4.70 -11.09 9.15
CA TYR A 41 6.05 -11.33 9.66
C TYR A 41 6.96 -12.03 8.64
N ALA A 42 6.40 -12.96 7.85
CA ALA A 42 7.17 -13.68 6.82
C ALA A 42 7.60 -12.78 5.66
N SER A 43 6.80 -11.76 5.33
CA SER A 43 7.08 -10.80 4.27
C SER A 43 7.92 -9.59 4.73
N ASN A 44 8.08 -9.38 6.04
CA ASN A 44 8.68 -8.17 6.63
C ASN A 44 8.01 -6.85 6.21
N LEU A 45 6.78 -6.92 5.69
CA LEU A 45 5.99 -5.76 5.26
C LEU A 45 4.92 -5.43 6.31
N ALA A 46 4.83 -4.17 6.69
CA ALA A 46 3.81 -3.66 7.61
C ALA A 46 2.50 -3.40 6.86
N SER A 47 1.80 -4.48 6.51
CA SER A 47 0.50 -4.41 5.83
C SER A 47 -0.54 -5.33 6.47
N MET A 48 -1.73 -4.81 6.76
CA MET A 48 -2.87 -5.63 7.23
C MET A 48 -3.55 -6.41 6.09
N ARG A 49 -3.18 -6.16 4.83
CA ARG A 49 -3.81 -6.76 3.64
C ARG A 49 -3.94 -8.29 3.71
N PRO A 50 -2.91 -9.07 4.13
CA PRO A 50 -3.03 -10.52 4.23
C PRO A 50 -4.13 -11.01 5.21
N LEU A 51 -4.46 -10.22 6.24
CA LEU A 51 -5.57 -10.54 7.15
C LEU A 51 -6.91 -10.28 6.46
N PHE A 52 -7.04 -9.14 5.77
CA PHE A 52 -8.27 -8.73 5.11
C PHE A 52 -8.59 -9.62 3.91
N ASP A 53 -7.61 -10.04 3.11
CA ASP A 53 -7.81 -10.98 1.99
C ASP A 53 -8.43 -12.32 2.44
N LEU A 54 -8.19 -12.72 3.70
CA LEU A 54 -8.76 -13.92 4.31
C LEU A 54 -10.17 -13.70 4.90
N LEU A 55 -10.56 -12.45 5.19
CA LEU A 55 -11.83 -12.15 5.87
C LEU A 55 -13.08 -12.65 5.14
N PRO A 56 -13.22 -12.58 3.80
CA PRO A 56 -14.37 -13.15 3.11
C PRO A 56 -14.61 -14.62 3.43
N VAL A 57 -13.55 -15.43 3.46
CA VAL A 57 -13.62 -16.86 3.80
C VAL A 57 -13.92 -17.06 5.28
N LEU A 58 -13.26 -16.31 6.16
CA LEU A 58 -13.48 -16.43 7.60
C LEU A 58 -14.91 -16.02 7.98
N PHE A 59 -15.44 -14.94 7.40
CA PHE A 59 -16.80 -14.50 7.61
C PHE A 59 -17.84 -15.43 6.98
N ALA A 60 -17.53 -16.10 5.86
CA ALA A 60 -18.40 -17.12 5.28
C ALA A 60 -18.65 -18.33 6.21
N VAL A 61 -17.83 -18.52 7.26
CA VAL A 61 -18.05 -19.51 8.32
C VAL A 61 -18.55 -18.86 9.61
N PHE A 62 -17.86 -17.81 10.06
CA PHE A 62 -18.13 -17.14 11.33
C PHE A 62 -19.51 -16.49 11.38
N VAL A 63 -19.91 -15.75 10.33
CA VAL A 63 -21.17 -15.01 10.31
C VAL A 63 -22.38 -15.96 10.29
N PRO A 64 -22.44 -17.00 9.44
CA PRO A 64 -23.47 -18.03 9.54
C PRO A 64 -23.60 -18.66 10.92
N ALA A 65 -22.48 -18.95 11.59
CA ALA A 65 -22.48 -19.51 12.94
C ALA A 65 -23.02 -18.52 13.99
N ALA A 66 -22.78 -17.22 13.81
CA ALA A 66 -23.33 -16.16 14.66
C ALA A 66 -24.84 -15.98 14.44
N THR A 67 -25.31 -16.02 13.19
CA THR A 67 -26.70 -15.70 12.83
C THR A 67 -27.65 -16.90 12.85
N MET A 68 -27.15 -18.14 12.78
CA MET A 68 -27.98 -19.34 12.58
C MET A 68 -29.15 -19.47 13.56
N ARG A 69 -28.97 -18.94 14.76
CA ARG A 69 -29.89 -19.10 15.90
C ARG A 69 -30.98 -18.03 15.98
N THR A 70 -30.75 -16.88 15.36
CA THR A 70 -31.53 -15.64 15.54
C THR A 70 -33.03 -15.80 15.37
N LEU A 71 -33.48 -16.54 14.35
CA LEU A 71 -34.89 -16.82 14.08
C LEU A 71 -35.22 -18.31 14.18
N ALA A 72 -34.28 -19.18 13.81
CA ALA A 72 -34.50 -20.63 13.86
C ALA A 72 -34.76 -21.13 15.29
N GLU A 73 -34.08 -20.57 16.31
CA GLU A 73 -34.31 -20.95 17.70
C GLU A 73 -35.64 -20.44 18.25
N GLU A 74 -36.00 -19.20 17.92
CA GLU A 74 -37.30 -18.63 18.33
C GLU A 74 -38.47 -19.38 17.70
N ARG A 75 -38.32 -19.79 16.44
CA ARG A 75 -39.33 -20.61 15.76
C ARG A 75 -39.40 -22.02 16.33
N ARG A 76 -38.26 -22.62 16.67
CA ARG A 76 -38.22 -23.94 17.32
C ARG A 76 -38.82 -23.90 18.72
N GLY A 77 -38.60 -22.82 19.46
CA GLY A 77 -39.08 -22.61 20.82
C GLY A 77 -40.50 -22.05 20.92
N GLY A 78 -41.15 -21.72 19.78
CA GLY A 78 -42.49 -21.11 19.75
C GLY A 78 -42.54 -19.66 20.23
N THR A 79 -41.41 -19.06 20.60
CA THR A 79 -41.36 -17.67 21.11
C THR A 79 -41.51 -16.63 20.00
N LEU A 80 -41.30 -17.04 18.74
CA LEU A 80 -41.51 -16.18 17.58
C LEU A 80 -42.97 -15.66 17.51
N GLU A 81 -43.95 -16.50 17.84
CA GLU A 81 -45.37 -16.15 17.85
C GLU A 81 -45.67 -15.05 18.88
N TRP A 82 -45.03 -15.13 20.05
CA TRP A 82 -45.16 -14.12 21.09
C TRP A 82 -44.52 -12.78 20.70
N LEU A 83 -43.35 -12.84 20.05
CA LEU A 83 -42.69 -11.65 19.52
C LEU A 83 -43.54 -10.97 18.44
N MET A 84 -44.15 -11.75 17.55
CA MET A 84 -45.04 -11.27 16.48
C MET A 84 -46.38 -10.73 17.02
N ALA A 85 -46.81 -11.13 18.23
CA ALA A 85 -48.02 -10.61 18.86
C ALA A 85 -47.83 -9.23 19.49
N GLN A 86 -46.59 -8.78 19.68
CA GLN A 86 -46.30 -7.44 20.16
C GLN A 86 -46.59 -6.38 19.09
N PRO A 87 -46.84 -5.10 19.46
CA PRO A 87 -47.14 -4.03 18.51
C PRO A 87 -45.87 -3.52 17.78
N ILE A 88 -45.10 -4.44 17.21
CA ILE A 88 -43.86 -4.22 16.45
C ILE A 88 -44.04 -4.82 15.05
N SER A 89 -43.58 -4.11 14.02
CA SER A 89 -43.67 -4.62 12.65
C SER A 89 -42.60 -5.68 12.37
N GLU A 90 -42.86 -6.56 11.39
CA GLU A 90 -41.93 -7.60 10.98
C GLU A 90 -40.60 -6.99 10.50
N ALA A 91 -40.66 -5.86 9.79
CA ALA A 91 -39.49 -5.11 9.35
C ALA A 91 -38.67 -4.54 10.53
N GLU A 92 -39.33 -4.04 11.57
CA GLU A 92 -38.65 -3.55 12.78
C GLU A 92 -37.94 -4.68 13.55
N VAL A 93 -38.56 -5.87 13.62
CA VAL A 93 -37.96 -7.05 14.25
C VAL A 93 -36.71 -7.48 13.49
N ILE A 94 -36.82 -7.65 12.16
CA ILE A 94 -35.70 -8.08 11.31
C ILE A 94 -34.58 -7.04 11.34
N ALA A 95 -34.88 -5.74 11.25
CA ALA A 95 -33.88 -4.67 11.36
C ALA A 95 -33.19 -4.66 12.73
N GLY A 96 -33.92 -4.93 13.81
CA GLY A 96 -33.36 -5.02 15.16
C GLY A 96 -32.42 -6.22 15.31
N LYS A 97 -32.82 -7.39 14.80
CA LYS A 97 -31.98 -8.60 14.77
C LYS A 97 -30.73 -8.40 13.91
N PHE A 98 -30.88 -7.77 12.75
CA PHE A 98 -29.77 -7.37 11.87
C PHE A 98 -28.75 -6.52 12.61
N LEU A 99 -29.16 -5.39 13.17
CA LEU A 99 -28.26 -4.49 13.89
C LEU A 99 -27.58 -5.19 15.08
N GLY A 100 -28.32 -6.04 15.81
CA GLY A 100 -27.74 -6.77 16.95
C GLY A 100 -26.65 -7.77 16.53
N ASN A 101 -26.89 -8.52 15.47
CA ASN A 101 -25.93 -9.47 14.92
C ASN A 101 -24.74 -8.76 14.27
N TRP A 102 -25.00 -7.69 13.54
CA TRP A 102 -23.96 -6.90 12.90
C TRP A 102 -23.03 -6.28 13.94
N ILE A 103 -23.56 -5.68 15.02
CA ILE A 103 -22.76 -5.18 16.15
C ILE A 103 -21.93 -6.31 16.79
N PHE A 104 -22.49 -7.51 16.97
CA PHE A 104 -21.75 -8.64 17.52
C PHE A 104 -20.55 -9.03 16.63
N VAL A 105 -20.75 -9.10 15.31
CA VAL A 105 -19.66 -9.36 14.35
C VAL A 105 -18.64 -8.22 14.36
N LEU A 106 -19.07 -6.97 14.44
CA LEU A 106 -18.16 -5.81 14.56
C LEU A 106 -17.33 -5.84 15.85
N ILE A 107 -17.88 -6.32 16.97
CA ILE A 107 -17.11 -6.49 18.21
C ILE A 107 -16.05 -7.58 18.05
N ALA A 108 -16.37 -8.67 17.33
CA ALA A 108 -15.40 -9.71 17.02
C ALA A 108 -14.29 -9.17 16.10
N LEU A 109 -14.64 -8.42 15.05
CA LEU A 109 -13.70 -7.76 14.15
C LEU A 109 -12.84 -6.72 14.90
N ALA A 110 -13.42 -5.97 15.84
CA ALA A 110 -12.70 -5.01 16.68
C ALA A 110 -11.60 -5.68 17.53
N GLY A 111 -11.71 -6.98 17.82
CA GLY A 111 -10.63 -7.75 18.43
C GLY A 111 -9.36 -7.82 17.57
N THR A 112 -9.42 -7.53 16.27
CA THR A 112 -8.24 -7.44 15.41
C THR A 112 -7.58 -6.05 15.42
N VAL A 113 -8.26 -5.02 15.90
CA VAL A 113 -7.75 -3.63 15.90
C VAL A 113 -6.43 -3.45 16.66
N PRO A 114 -6.18 -4.11 17.81
CA PRO A 114 -4.90 -3.98 18.49
C PRO A 114 -3.71 -4.43 17.62
N THR A 115 -3.89 -5.36 16.68
CA THR A 115 -2.82 -5.76 15.77
C THR A 115 -2.54 -4.67 14.75
N ALA A 116 -3.59 -4.01 14.27
CA ALA A 116 -3.48 -2.86 13.38
C ALA A 116 -2.78 -1.68 14.06
N ILE A 117 -3.19 -1.34 15.28
CA ILE A 117 -2.53 -0.29 16.09
C ILE A 117 -1.07 -0.65 16.33
N GLY A 118 -0.79 -1.89 16.71
CA GLY A 118 0.58 -2.34 16.93
C GLY A 118 1.45 -2.23 15.68
N MET A 119 0.91 -2.54 14.49
CA MET A 119 1.59 -2.34 13.22
C MET A 119 1.88 -0.84 12.97
N LEU A 120 0.87 0.03 13.11
CA LEU A 120 1.02 1.48 12.93
C LEU A 120 1.98 2.12 13.93
N MET A 121 2.18 1.52 15.11
CA MET A 121 3.18 1.98 16.08
C MET A 121 4.59 1.50 15.77
N ALA A 122 4.72 0.41 15.01
CA ALA A 122 5.99 -0.25 14.68
C ALA A 122 6.43 -0.01 13.23
N SER A 123 5.75 0.88 12.51
CA SER A 123 6.03 1.21 11.11
C SER A 123 5.35 2.53 10.73
N GLU A 124 5.75 3.11 9.61
CA GLU A 124 5.08 4.27 9.00
C GLU A 124 3.89 3.86 8.12
N ALA A 125 3.26 2.71 8.40
CA ALA A 125 2.16 2.19 7.59
C ALA A 125 0.96 3.16 7.55
N ASP A 126 0.31 3.23 6.40
CA ASP A 126 -0.78 4.18 6.15
C ASP A 126 -2.03 3.84 7.00
N PRO A 127 -2.42 4.70 7.96
CA PRO A 127 -3.63 4.50 8.76
C PRO A 127 -4.92 4.60 7.94
N GLY A 128 -4.87 5.30 6.82
CA GLY A 128 -5.93 5.44 5.83
C GLY A 128 -6.33 4.13 5.19
N ILE A 129 -5.34 3.37 4.70
CA ILE A 129 -5.53 2.02 4.14
C ILE A 129 -6.19 1.09 5.17
N VAL A 130 -5.67 1.10 6.40
CA VAL A 130 -6.20 0.28 7.49
C VAL A 130 -7.66 0.65 7.81
N THR A 131 -7.97 1.95 7.81
CA THR A 131 -9.34 2.43 8.07
C THR A 131 -10.31 2.00 6.96
N ALA A 132 -9.92 2.13 5.69
CA ALA A 132 -10.70 1.66 4.55
C ALA A 132 -10.96 0.15 4.65
N GLN A 133 -9.94 -0.65 4.95
CA GLN A 133 -10.04 -2.09 5.16
C GLN A 133 -11.08 -2.47 6.23
N TYR A 134 -11.06 -1.80 7.39
CA TYR A 134 -12.06 -2.03 8.44
C TYR A 134 -13.47 -1.60 8.02
N LEU A 135 -13.61 -0.51 7.27
CA LEU A 135 -14.89 -0.06 6.74
C LEU A 135 -15.46 -1.06 5.73
N GLY A 136 -14.63 -1.59 4.82
CA GLY A 136 -15.01 -2.66 3.89
C GLY A 136 -15.41 -3.93 4.60
N ALA A 137 -14.65 -4.35 5.61
CA ALA A 137 -14.97 -5.51 6.43
C ALA A 137 -16.31 -5.33 7.19
N ALA A 138 -16.63 -4.12 7.64
CA ALA A 138 -17.92 -3.82 8.25
C ALA A 138 -19.09 -3.94 7.26
N LEU A 139 -18.92 -3.47 6.01
CA LEU A 139 -19.91 -3.60 4.94
C LEU A 139 -20.12 -5.07 4.53
N LEU A 140 -19.04 -5.82 4.34
CA LEU A 140 -19.04 -7.26 4.07
C LEU A 140 -19.78 -8.03 5.18
N ALA A 141 -19.45 -7.73 6.45
CA ALA A 141 -20.14 -8.31 7.60
C ALA A 141 -21.65 -8.01 7.55
N GLY A 142 -22.04 -6.80 7.16
CA GLY A 142 -23.44 -6.42 6.97
C GLY A 142 -24.15 -7.29 5.94
N GLN A 143 -23.57 -7.46 4.76
CA GLN A 143 -24.13 -8.33 3.70
C GLN A 143 -24.32 -9.77 4.19
N LEU A 144 -23.28 -10.36 4.79
CA LEU A 144 -23.33 -11.75 5.24
C LEU A 144 -24.27 -11.96 6.44
N VAL A 145 -24.40 -10.97 7.33
CA VAL A 145 -25.36 -11.02 8.44
C VAL A 145 -26.80 -11.00 7.91
N ALA A 146 -27.08 -10.16 6.91
CA ALA A 146 -28.40 -10.13 6.27
C ALA A 146 -28.75 -11.47 5.62
N LEU A 147 -27.80 -12.07 4.88
CA LEU A 147 -27.92 -13.41 4.30
C LEU A 147 -28.16 -14.48 5.37
N GLY A 148 -27.40 -14.43 6.46
CA GLY A 148 -27.52 -15.37 7.57
C GLY A 148 -28.87 -15.29 8.30
N ILE A 149 -29.42 -14.08 8.47
CA ILE A 149 -30.77 -13.88 9.04
C ILE A 149 -31.83 -14.42 8.10
N TRP A 150 -31.71 -14.18 6.80
CA TRP A 150 -32.61 -14.76 5.81
C TRP A 150 -32.59 -16.29 5.85
N ALA A 151 -31.42 -16.92 5.86
CA ALA A 151 -31.31 -18.38 5.97
C ALA A 151 -31.93 -18.92 7.28
N SER A 152 -31.69 -18.24 8.43
CA SER A 152 -32.31 -18.57 9.71
C SER A 152 -33.84 -18.44 9.67
N SER A 153 -34.36 -17.48 8.90
CA SER A 153 -35.80 -17.27 8.71
C SER A 153 -36.50 -18.34 7.87
N MET A 154 -35.76 -19.22 7.18
CA MET A 154 -36.34 -20.27 6.32
C MET A 154 -36.50 -21.63 7.00
N THR A 155 -35.95 -21.81 8.21
CA THR A 155 -35.92 -23.12 8.87
C THR A 155 -36.23 -23.03 10.37
N ARG A 156 -36.49 -24.19 10.99
CA ARG A 156 -36.61 -24.38 12.44
C ARG A 156 -35.34 -25.01 13.04
N ASN A 157 -34.41 -25.46 12.20
CA ASN A 157 -33.19 -26.13 12.63
C ASN A 157 -31.98 -25.20 12.45
N GLN A 158 -31.30 -24.91 13.57
CA GLN A 158 -30.09 -24.07 13.60
C GLN A 158 -28.99 -24.62 12.68
N ILE A 159 -28.81 -25.94 12.64
CA ILE A 159 -27.76 -26.57 11.81
C ILE A 159 -28.06 -26.35 10.32
N THR A 160 -29.31 -26.52 9.91
CA THR A 160 -29.73 -26.26 8.53
C THR A 160 -29.58 -24.78 8.18
N ALA A 161 -29.91 -23.87 9.11
CA ALA A 161 -29.73 -22.43 8.90
C ALA A 161 -28.25 -22.08 8.66
N PHE A 162 -27.36 -22.66 9.48
CA PHE A 162 -25.91 -22.53 9.33
C PHE A 162 -25.43 -23.03 7.97
N ILE A 163 -25.79 -24.26 7.59
CA ILE A 163 -25.33 -24.88 6.34
C ILE A 163 -25.78 -24.07 5.12
N VAL A 164 -27.04 -23.62 5.08
CA VAL A 164 -27.55 -22.82 3.96
C VAL A 164 -26.86 -21.46 3.89
N ALA A 165 -26.71 -20.77 5.02
CA ALA A 165 -26.03 -19.48 5.06
C ALA A 165 -24.55 -19.60 4.66
N ALA A 166 -23.84 -20.61 5.19
CA ALA A 166 -22.45 -20.86 4.86
C ALA A 166 -22.28 -21.22 3.38
N ALA A 167 -23.08 -22.15 2.85
CA ALA A 167 -23.01 -22.56 1.46
C ALA A 167 -23.20 -21.36 0.51
N LEU A 168 -24.20 -20.51 0.76
CA LEU A 168 -24.43 -19.33 -0.08
C LEU A 168 -23.36 -18.26 0.09
N SER A 169 -22.83 -18.08 1.30
CA SER A 169 -21.70 -17.18 1.54
C SER A 169 -20.46 -17.65 0.77
N PHE A 170 -20.18 -18.96 0.78
CA PHE A 170 -19.12 -19.56 -0.02
C PHE A 170 -19.37 -19.41 -1.51
N VAL A 171 -20.59 -19.59 -2.01
CA VAL A 171 -20.92 -19.37 -3.42
C VAL A 171 -20.64 -17.93 -3.83
N LEU A 172 -21.06 -16.94 -3.03
CA LEU A 172 -20.78 -15.52 -3.29
C LEU A 172 -19.27 -15.20 -3.31
N PHE A 173 -18.48 -15.90 -2.48
CA PHE A 173 -17.03 -15.82 -2.50
C PHE A 173 -16.41 -16.50 -3.74
N LEU A 174 -16.80 -17.75 -4.02
CA LEU A 174 -16.24 -18.57 -5.10
C LEU A 174 -16.50 -17.97 -6.48
N ILE A 175 -17.68 -17.38 -6.71
CA ILE A 175 -18.02 -16.66 -7.95
C ILE A 175 -17.02 -15.55 -8.27
N GLY A 176 -16.37 -15.00 -7.24
CA GLY A 176 -15.36 -13.98 -7.37
C GLY A 176 -13.96 -14.44 -7.70
N LEU A 177 -13.69 -15.74 -7.62
CA LEU A 177 -12.35 -16.25 -7.84
C LEU A 177 -12.05 -16.34 -9.35
N PRO A 178 -10.84 -15.91 -9.78
CA PRO A 178 -10.43 -16.04 -11.18
C PRO A 178 -10.60 -17.46 -11.72
N VAL A 179 -10.25 -18.49 -10.94
CA VAL A 179 -10.37 -19.90 -11.32
C VAL A 179 -11.80 -20.32 -11.68
N VAL A 180 -12.82 -19.72 -11.06
CA VAL A 180 -14.23 -20.02 -11.34
C VAL A 180 -14.70 -19.26 -12.57
N GLN A 181 -14.22 -18.03 -12.74
CA GLN A 181 -14.59 -17.17 -13.88
C GLN A 181 -13.96 -17.64 -15.19
N ILE A 182 -12.75 -18.20 -15.12
CA ILE A 182 -12.03 -18.74 -16.28
C ILE A 182 -12.84 -19.82 -16.99
N GLY A 183 -13.60 -20.66 -16.27
CA GLY A 183 -14.43 -21.71 -16.87
C GLY A 183 -15.79 -21.25 -17.43
N LEU A 184 -16.10 -19.96 -17.43
CA LEU A 184 -17.42 -19.43 -17.80
C LEU A 184 -17.36 -18.61 -19.09
N PRO A 185 -18.43 -18.62 -19.91
CA PRO A 185 -18.53 -17.74 -21.09
C PRO A 185 -18.31 -16.26 -20.72
N PRO A 186 -17.64 -15.44 -21.56
CA PRO A 186 -17.26 -14.06 -21.24
C PRO A 186 -18.40 -13.16 -20.74
N ALA A 187 -19.59 -13.29 -21.33
CA ALA A 187 -20.76 -12.53 -20.89
C ALA A 187 -21.22 -12.92 -19.47
N LEU A 188 -21.13 -14.22 -19.13
CA LEU A 188 -21.45 -14.72 -17.80
C LEU A 188 -20.35 -14.40 -16.80
N SER A 189 -19.08 -14.52 -17.17
CA SER A 189 -17.96 -14.16 -16.30
C SER A 189 -18.00 -12.67 -15.94
N GLY A 190 -18.25 -11.78 -16.92
CA GLY A 190 -18.40 -10.35 -16.67
C GLY A 190 -19.60 -10.01 -15.77
N ALA A 191 -20.74 -10.67 -15.94
CA ALA A 191 -21.91 -10.49 -15.07
C ALA A 191 -21.65 -11.01 -13.64
N LEU A 192 -20.94 -12.12 -13.50
CA LEU A 192 -20.60 -12.74 -12.23
C LEU A 192 -19.52 -11.96 -11.48
N ALA A 193 -18.53 -11.40 -12.18
CA ALA A 193 -17.56 -10.48 -11.61
C ALA A 193 -18.26 -9.25 -11.01
N ARG A 194 -19.29 -8.70 -11.66
CA ARG A 194 -20.11 -7.60 -11.12
C ARG A 194 -21.00 -7.98 -9.93
N LEU A 195 -21.16 -9.26 -9.65
CA LEU A 195 -21.92 -9.77 -8.51
C LEU A 195 -21.02 -10.38 -7.43
N SER A 196 -19.70 -10.35 -7.64
CA SER A 196 -18.70 -10.99 -6.79
C SER A 196 -18.37 -10.15 -5.57
N VAL A 197 -18.44 -10.78 -4.39
CA VAL A 197 -18.00 -10.16 -3.13
C VAL A 197 -16.51 -9.84 -3.14
N VAL A 198 -15.69 -10.74 -3.71
CA VAL A 198 -14.23 -10.61 -3.72
C VAL A 198 -13.80 -9.37 -4.49
N SER A 199 -14.37 -9.17 -5.68
CA SER A 199 -13.99 -8.05 -6.57
C SER A 199 -14.26 -6.68 -5.96
N HIS A 200 -15.38 -6.53 -5.26
CA HIS A 200 -15.75 -5.30 -4.54
C HIS A 200 -14.95 -5.13 -3.24
N PHE A 201 -14.55 -6.23 -2.60
CA PHE A 201 -13.78 -6.17 -1.36
C PHE A 201 -12.30 -5.85 -1.59
N GLU A 202 -11.70 -6.32 -2.69
CA GLU A 202 -10.30 -6.06 -3.04
C GLU A 202 -10.01 -4.56 -3.22
N ASN A 203 -10.95 -3.80 -3.80
CA ASN A 203 -10.84 -2.35 -3.93
C ASN A 203 -10.78 -1.66 -2.57
N VAL A 204 -11.69 -2.03 -1.67
CA VAL A 204 -11.73 -1.47 -0.32
C VAL A 204 -10.51 -1.89 0.50
N ALA A 205 -9.98 -3.09 0.23
CA ALA A 205 -8.74 -3.57 0.85
C ALA A 205 -7.49 -2.79 0.43
N ARG A 206 -7.54 -2.04 -0.68
CA ARG A 206 -6.45 -1.20 -1.19
C ARG A 206 -6.39 0.22 -0.61
N GLY A 207 -7.39 0.64 0.18
CA GLY A 207 -7.47 2.01 0.70
C GLY A 207 -8.51 2.90 0.01
N VAL A 208 -9.16 2.39 -1.03
CA VAL A 208 -10.13 3.16 -1.83
C VAL A 208 -11.55 2.66 -1.57
N VAL A 209 -12.44 3.57 -1.17
CA VAL A 209 -13.85 3.25 -0.97
C VAL A 209 -14.64 3.79 -2.15
N ASP A 210 -14.90 2.92 -3.14
CA ASP A 210 -15.76 3.27 -4.27
C ASP A 210 -17.24 3.24 -3.88
N LEU A 211 -18.00 4.21 -4.36
CA LEU A 211 -19.45 4.27 -4.15
C LEU A 211 -20.17 3.05 -4.75
N ARG A 212 -19.62 2.47 -5.83
CA ARG A 212 -20.13 1.24 -6.46
C ARG A 212 -20.05 0.04 -5.51
N ASP A 213 -18.98 -0.08 -4.75
CA ASP A 213 -18.73 -1.20 -3.83
C ASP A 213 -19.65 -1.06 -2.63
N VAL A 214 -19.79 0.16 -2.08
CA VAL A 214 -20.75 0.46 -1.01
C VAL A 214 -22.18 0.13 -1.46
N LEU A 215 -22.56 0.55 -2.67
CA LEU A 215 -23.87 0.28 -3.24
C LEU A 215 -24.11 -1.24 -3.38
N TYR A 216 -23.09 -2.00 -3.78
CA TYR A 216 -23.16 -3.47 -3.86
C TYR A 216 -23.46 -4.11 -2.50
N PHE A 217 -22.65 -3.81 -1.48
CA PHE A 217 -22.81 -4.38 -0.14
C PHE A 217 -24.16 -4.01 0.47
N VAL A 218 -24.55 -2.72 0.37
CA VAL A 218 -25.80 -2.21 0.97
C VAL A 218 -27.03 -2.74 0.24
N SER A 219 -27.04 -2.75 -1.10
CA SER A 219 -28.18 -3.23 -1.88
C SER A 219 -28.39 -4.75 -1.71
N THR A 220 -27.30 -5.52 -1.66
CA THR A 220 -27.36 -6.97 -1.43
C THR A 220 -27.77 -7.28 0.01
N ALA A 221 -27.31 -6.53 1.01
CA ALA A 221 -27.81 -6.63 2.38
C ALA A 221 -29.32 -6.35 2.44
N ALA A 222 -29.78 -5.26 1.82
CA ALA A 222 -31.19 -4.90 1.78
C ALA A 222 -32.05 -5.99 1.11
N LEU A 223 -31.55 -6.61 0.04
CA LEU A 223 -32.19 -7.75 -0.63
C LEU A 223 -32.48 -8.90 0.34
N PHE A 224 -31.47 -9.38 1.06
CA PHE A 224 -31.66 -10.48 2.00
C PHE A 224 -32.55 -10.11 3.18
N LEU A 225 -32.50 -8.86 3.66
CA LEU A 225 -33.41 -8.39 4.71
C LEU A 225 -34.88 -8.37 4.24
N VAL A 226 -35.15 -7.91 3.01
CA VAL A 226 -36.50 -7.94 2.42
C VAL A 226 -36.98 -9.38 2.27
N LEU A 227 -36.11 -10.29 1.82
CA LEU A 227 -36.43 -11.71 1.74
C LEU A 227 -36.72 -12.31 3.12
N ALA A 228 -35.99 -11.91 4.16
CA ALA A 228 -36.22 -12.36 5.54
C ALA A 228 -37.57 -11.87 6.08
N VAL A 229 -37.93 -10.60 5.83
CA VAL A 229 -39.24 -10.05 6.18
C VAL A 229 -40.35 -10.83 5.47
N GLY A 230 -40.17 -11.15 4.19
CA GLY A 230 -41.14 -11.94 3.44
C GLY A 230 -41.29 -13.38 3.95
N ALA A 231 -40.18 -14.02 4.35
CA ALA A 231 -40.19 -15.37 4.92
C ALA A 231 -40.94 -15.42 6.26
N VAL A 232 -40.78 -14.42 7.11
CA VAL A 232 -41.51 -14.32 8.39
C VAL A 232 -42.99 -13.96 8.15
N SER A 233 -43.28 -13.02 7.26
CA SER A 233 -44.64 -12.59 6.94
C SER A 233 -45.52 -13.73 6.37
N ARG A 234 -44.90 -14.72 5.71
CA ARG A 234 -45.58 -15.91 5.18
C ARG A 234 -46.24 -16.76 6.27
N GLU A 235 -45.74 -16.75 7.50
CA GLU A 235 -46.30 -17.55 8.60
C GLU A 235 -47.61 -16.92 9.15
N ARG A 236 -47.82 -15.62 8.91
CA ARG A 236 -49.01 -14.88 9.36
C ARG A 236 -50.09 -14.74 8.30
N LEU A 237 -49.70 -14.57 7.04
CA LEU A 237 -50.62 -14.32 5.93
C LEU A 237 -50.99 -15.61 5.20
N SER A 238 -52.28 -15.92 5.09
CA SER A 238 -52.72 -17.04 4.25
C SER A 238 -52.45 -16.75 2.78
N ASN A 239 -52.07 -17.78 2.00
CA ASN A 239 -51.79 -17.67 0.55
C ASN A 239 -52.93 -17.05 -0.28
N ILE A 240 -54.13 -16.93 0.29
CA ILE A 240 -55.36 -16.46 -0.36
C ILE A 240 -55.50 -14.94 -0.25
N ARG A 241 -54.86 -14.28 0.73
CA ARG A 241 -55.02 -12.83 0.95
C ARG A 241 -54.28 -11.99 -0.11
N PRO A 242 -54.89 -10.90 -0.62
CA PRO A 242 -54.27 -10.03 -1.62
C PRO A 242 -52.99 -9.35 -1.11
N GLU A 243 -52.89 -9.13 0.21
CA GLU A 243 -51.72 -8.57 0.90
C GLU A 243 -50.46 -9.41 0.66
N PHE A 244 -50.59 -10.75 0.69
CA PHE A 244 -49.46 -11.65 0.48
C PHE A 244 -49.02 -11.71 -0.99
N LYS A 245 -49.97 -11.62 -1.93
CA LYS A 245 -49.67 -11.49 -3.36
C LYS A 245 -48.92 -10.19 -3.67
N ARG A 246 -49.33 -9.06 -3.05
CA ARG A 246 -48.64 -7.77 -3.16
C ARG A 246 -47.23 -7.82 -2.56
N LEU A 247 -47.06 -8.48 -1.41
CA LEU A 247 -45.74 -8.64 -0.80
C LEU A 247 -44.79 -9.47 -1.67
N ARG A 248 -45.25 -10.60 -2.23
CA ARG A 248 -44.45 -11.41 -3.18
C ARG A 248 -44.08 -10.63 -4.44
N ALA A 249 -45.05 -9.91 -5.03
CA ALA A 249 -44.79 -9.09 -6.20
C ALA A 249 -43.80 -7.96 -5.87
N GLY A 250 -43.95 -7.30 -4.71
CA GLY A 250 -43.03 -6.27 -4.23
C GLY A 250 -41.61 -6.81 -4.00
N SER A 251 -41.47 -7.97 -3.36
CA SER A 251 -40.16 -8.62 -3.21
C SER A 251 -39.54 -9.01 -4.56
N ALA A 252 -40.34 -9.52 -5.51
CA ALA A 252 -39.85 -9.87 -6.85
C ALA A 252 -39.35 -8.62 -7.61
N VAL A 253 -40.11 -7.52 -7.58
CA VAL A 253 -39.70 -6.24 -8.17
C VAL A 253 -38.43 -5.72 -7.48
N PHE A 254 -38.32 -5.83 -6.16
CA PHE A 254 -37.14 -5.40 -5.42
C PHE A 254 -35.90 -6.23 -5.77
N ILE A 255 -36.03 -7.55 -5.95
CA ILE A 255 -34.94 -8.42 -6.43
C ILE A 255 -34.45 -7.93 -7.79
N VAL A 256 -35.36 -7.67 -8.74
CA VAL A 256 -35.01 -7.18 -10.08
C VAL A 256 -34.32 -5.82 -10.00
N LEU A 257 -34.83 -4.90 -9.18
CA LEU A 257 -34.21 -3.58 -9.00
C LEU A 257 -32.80 -3.66 -8.40
N VAL A 258 -32.57 -4.52 -7.40
CA VAL A 258 -31.23 -4.72 -6.83
C VAL A 258 -30.30 -5.34 -7.86
N LEU A 259 -30.75 -6.36 -8.61
CA LEU A 259 -29.92 -6.96 -9.67
C LEU A 259 -29.58 -5.93 -10.76
N MET A 260 -30.55 -5.14 -11.21
CA MET A 260 -30.30 -4.06 -12.18
C MET A 260 -29.34 -3.00 -11.63
N ALA A 261 -29.51 -2.57 -10.38
CA ALA A 261 -28.65 -1.57 -9.76
C ALA A 261 -27.19 -2.04 -9.65
N ASN A 262 -26.96 -3.33 -9.35
CA ASN A 262 -25.62 -3.91 -9.31
C ASN A 262 -25.02 -4.10 -10.71
N LEU A 263 -25.80 -4.59 -11.67
CA LEU A 263 -25.34 -4.77 -13.06
C LEU A 263 -25.02 -3.44 -13.76
N LEU A 264 -25.76 -2.38 -13.45
CA LEU A 264 -25.57 -1.01 -13.92
C LEU A 264 -24.69 -0.17 -12.99
N GLY A 265 -24.19 -0.73 -11.89
CA GLY A 265 -23.39 -0.02 -10.90
C GLY A 265 -22.09 0.56 -11.47
N SER A 266 -21.63 0.04 -12.61
CA SER A 266 -20.48 0.56 -13.36
C SER A 266 -20.61 2.02 -13.81
N TYR A 267 -21.84 2.55 -13.94
CA TYR A 267 -22.07 3.96 -14.29
C TYR A 267 -21.99 4.90 -13.08
N VAL A 268 -21.99 4.37 -11.86
CA VAL A 268 -21.91 5.17 -10.63
C VAL A 268 -20.45 5.54 -10.39
N ARG A 269 -20.12 6.81 -10.65
CA ARG A 269 -18.79 7.39 -10.40
C ARG A 269 -18.74 8.04 -9.03
N GLY A 270 -17.61 7.89 -8.36
CA GLY A 270 -17.34 8.48 -7.05
C GLY A 270 -16.48 7.54 -6.21
N ARG A 271 -15.28 8.01 -5.86
CA ARG A 271 -14.35 7.30 -4.99
C ARG A 271 -13.95 8.21 -3.84
N LEU A 272 -13.82 7.62 -2.66
CA LEU A 272 -13.16 8.24 -1.53
C LEU A 272 -11.82 7.53 -1.34
N ASP A 273 -10.74 8.21 -1.72
CA ASP A 273 -9.39 7.76 -1.38
C ASP A 273 -9.12 8.14 0.07
N LEU A 274 -8.86 7.13 0.92
CA LEU A 274 -8.55 7.34 2.33
C LEU A 274 -7.05 7.27 2.59
N THR A 275 -6.22 7.01 1.58
CA THR A 275 -4.76 6.88 1.73
C THR A 275 -4.11 8.21 2.12
N ALA A 276 -3.02 8.16 2.89
CA ALA A 276 -2.35 9.34 3.45
C ALA A 276 -1.80 10.29 2.36
N GLU A 277 -1.38 9.75 1.21
CA GLU A 277 -0.79 10.50 0.08
C GLU A 277 -1.71 10.53 -1.16
N ASN A 278 -2.99 10.15 -1.00
CA ASN A 278 -3.93 9.96 -2.10
C ASN A 278 -3.35 9.13 -3.28
N LEU A 279 -2.82 7.94 -2.96
CA LEU A 279 -2.12 7.00 -3.86
C LEU A 279 -2.95 6.56 -5.08
N TYR A 280 -4.26 6.80 -5.06
CA TYR A 280 -5.20 6.48 -6.13
C TYR A 280 -5.85 7.74 -6.72
N THR A 281 -5.25 8.91 -6.52
CA THR A 281 -5.57 10.14 -7.21
C THR A 281 -4.33 10.71 -7.88
N LEU A 282 -4.52 11.38 -9.02
CA LEU A 282 -3.42 12.05 -9.71
C LEU A 282 -2.64 12.96 -8.76
N SER A 283 -1.33 12.78 -8.76
CA SER A 283 -0.38 13.65 -8.08
C SER A 283 -0.52 15.10 -8.57
N GLU A 284 -0.14 16.05 -7.72
CA GLU A 284 -0.09 17.46 -8.12
C GLU A 284 0.88 17.67 -9.28
N GLY A 285 2.02 16.98 -9.28
CA GLY A 285 2.99 17.04 -10.36
C GLY A 285 2.43 16.62 -11.72
N THR A 286 1.63 15.55 -11.77
CA THR A 286 0.94 15.17 -13.00
C THR A 286 -0.08 16.23 -13.41
N LYS A 287 -0.82 16.84 -12.48
CA LYS A 287 -1.79 17.90 -12.82
C LYS A 287 -1.11 19.16 -13.36
N ASP A 288 0.02 19.55 -12.78
CA ASP A 288 0.80 20.70 -13.22
C ASP A 288 1.36 20.45 -14.62
N LEU A 289 1.99 19.29 -14.83
CA LEU A 289 2.47 18.85 -16.15
C LEU A 289 1.35 18.87 -17.20
N LEU A 290 0.18 18.32 -16.86
CA LEU A 290 -0.97 18.28 -17.76
C LEU A 290 -1.60 19.65 -18.02
N GLY A 291 -1.37 20.62 -17.13
CA GLY A 291 -1.85 22.00 -17.27
C GLY A 291 -0.95 22.88 -18.14
N GLU A 292 0.30 22.48 -18.33
CA GLU A 292 1.33 23.22 -19.10
C GLU A 292 1.48 22.73 -20.55
N ILE A 293 0.69 21.74 -20.99
CA ILE A 293 0.80 21.20 -22.35
C ILE A 293 0.31 22.23 -23.39
N ASP A 294 1.17 22.53 -24.37
CA ASP A 294 0.89 23.51 -25.44
C ASP A 294 -0.04 22.98 -26.56
N ASP A 295 0.01 21.68 -26.87
CA ASP A 295 -0.84 21.01 -27.88
C ASP A 295 -1.53 19.75 -27.31
N VAL A 296 -2.29 19.01 -28.12
CA VAL A 296 -3.06 17.86 -27.67
C VAL A 296 -2.21 16.58 -27.67
N VAL A 297 -2.04 15.97 -26.48
CA VAL A 297 -1.55 14.60 -26.35
C VAL A 297 -2.69 13.62 -26.64
N GLN A 298 -2.54 12.82 -27.69
CA GLN A 298 -3.46 11.73 -27.99
C GLN A 298 -2.95 10.41 -27.40
N ILE A 299 -3.75 9.82 -26.52
CA ILE A 299 -3.51 8.50 -25.93
C ILE A 299 -4.47 7.49 -26.56
N LYS A 300 -3.92 6.45 -27.19
CA LYS A 300 -4.66 5.34 -27.81
C LYS A 300 -4.43 4.08 -26.98
N LEU A 301 -5.46 3.63 -26.27
CA LEU A 301 -5.45 2.39 -25.50
C LEU A 301 -5.97 1.25 -26.36
N TYR A 302 -5.13 0.25 -26.61
CA TYR A 302 -5.49 -0.95 -27.36
C TYR A 302 -5.75 -2.09 -26.37
N ALA A 303 -7.01 -2.46 -26.24
CA ALA A 303 -7.44 -3.49 -25.30
C ALA A 303 -8.44 -4.44 -25.94
N SER A 304 -8.07 -5.73 -26.00
CA SER A 304 -8.96 -6.80 -26.43
C SER A 304 -10.14 -6.98 -25.44
N ALA A 305 -11.29 -7.42 -25.96
CA ALA A 305 -12.47 -7.63 -25.12
C ALA A 305 -12.31 -8.84 -24.19
N GLU A 306 -11.65 -9.90 -24.66
CA GLU A 306 -11.47 -11.18 -23.96
C GLU A 306 -10.06 -11.31 -23.35
N LEU A 307 -9.70 -10.45 -22.40
CA LEU A 307 -8.43 -10.57 -21.64
C LEU A 307 -8.55 -11.47 -20.39
N PRO A 308 -7.46 -12.08 -19.91
CA PRO A 308 -7.41 -12.80 -18.64
C PRO A 308 -7.94 -11.96 -17.46
N PRO A 309 -8.55 -12.57 -16.43
CA PRO A 309 -9.11 -11.83 -15.29
C PRO A 309 -8.10 -10.91 -14.61
N GLU A 310 -6.83 -11.34 -14.53
CA GLU A 310 -5.74 -10.56 -13.93
C GLU A 310 -5.52 -9.23 -14.69
N ILE A 311 -5.53 -9.29 -16.03
CA ILE A 311 -5.38 -8.11 -16.89
C ILE A 311 -6.66 -7.27 -16.88
N GLN A 312 -7.84 -7.86 -16.79
CA GLN A 312 -9.10 -7.11 -16.70
C GLN A 312 -9.16 -6.19 -15.46
N ILE A 313 -8.59 -6.64 -14.34
CA ILE A 313 -8.47 -5.84 -13.11
C ILE A 313 -7.51 -4.66 -13.37
N GLN A 314 -6.35 -4.92 -13.99
CA GLN A 314 -5.39 -3.87 -14.32
C GLN A 314 -5.97 -2.86 -15.32
N LEU A 315 -6.61 -3.33 -16.40
CA LEU A 315 -7.22 -2.50 -17.43
C LEU A 315 -8.27 -1.55 -16.85
N ARG A 316 -8.98 -1.95 -15.80
CA ARG A 316 -9.87 -1.05 -15.07
C ARG A 316 -9.08 0.09 -14.41
N ASP A 317 -7.99 -0.23 -13.70
CA ASP A 317 -7.13 0.77 -13.07
C ASP A 317 -6.49 1.70 -14.12
N VAL A 318 -6.09 1.17 -15.30
CA VAL A 318 -5.60 1.96 -16.45
C VAL A 318 -6.66 2.93 -16.95
N ARG A 319 -7.89 2.44 -17.21
CA ARG A 319 -9.00 3.28 -17.69
C ARG A 319 -9.33 4.39 -16.69
N ASP A 320 -9.32 4.08 -15.40
CA ASP A 320 -9.58 5.05 -14.34
C ASP A 320 -8.50 6.15 -14.33
N LEU A 321 -7.21 5.77 -14.40
CA LEU A 321 -6.08 6.72 -14.47
C LEU A 321 -6.15 7.63 -15.71
N LEU A 322 -6.36 7.05 -16.89
CA LEU A 322 -6.47 7.81 -18.15
C LEU A 322 -7.68 8.75 -18.14
N ALA A 323 -8.80 8.33 -17.55
CA ALA A 323 -9.96 9.20 -17.37
C ALA A 323 -9.65 10.37 -16.43
N ASP A 324 -8.91 10.15 -15.35
CA ASP A 324 -8.47 11.20 -14.45
C ASP A 324 -7.54 12.19 -15.17
N MET A 325 -6.56 11.70 -15.96
CA MET A 325 -5.62 12.57 -16.71
C MET A 325 -6.35 13.43 -17.72
N ARG A 326 -7.33 12.84 -18.43
CA ARG A 326 -8.20 13.58 -19.35
C ARG A 326 -8.95 14.70 -18.64
N VAL A 327 -9.49 14.44 -17.44
CA VAL A 327 -10.22 15.46 -16.67
C VAL A 327 -9.26 16.55 -16.16
N ALA A 328 -8.09 16.17 -15.67
CA ALA A 328 -7.09 17.10 -15.14
C ALA A 328 -6.52 18.05 -16.21
N SER A 329 -6.26 17.54 -17.43
CA SER A 329 -5.69 18.32 -18.54
C SER A 329 -6.61 19.41 -19.09
N GLY A 330 -7.88 19.47 -18.69
CA GLY A 330 -8.83 20.45 -19.22
C GLY A 330 -9.10 20.37 -20.73
N GLY A 331 -8.64 19.31 -21.41
CA GLY A 331 -8.73 19.14 -22.86
C GLY A 331 -7.39 18.88 -23.57
N GLY A 332 -6.25 19.07 -22.90
CA GLY A 332 -4.92 18.78 -23.45
C GLY A 332 -4.62 17.30 -23.65
N VAL A 333 -5.35 16.40 -22.99
CA VAL A 333 -5.23 14.94 -23.17
C VAL A 333 -6.52 14.37 -23.75
N VAL A 334 -6.39 13.69 -24.90
CA VAL A 334 -7.49 12.97 -25.55
C VAL A 334 -7.22 11.47 -25.50
N VAL A 335 -8.10 10.74 -24.80
CA VAL A 335 -8.03 9.28 -24.69
C VAL A 335 -9.03 8.63 -25.65
N SER A 336 -8.55 7.69 -26.45
CA SER A 336 -9.35 6.81 -27.30
C SER A 336 -9.07 5.35 -26.96
N GLU A 337 -10.12 4.55 -26.81
CA GLU A 337 -10.02 3.11 -26.54
C GLU A 337 -10.44 2.36 -27.80
N LEU A 338 -9.55 1.50 -28.30
CA LEU A 338 -9.71 0.75 -29.53
C LEU A 338 -9.67 -0.75 -29.19
N ASN A 339 -10.53 -1.54 -29.83
CA ASN A 339 -10.53 -3.00 -29.70
C ASN A 339 -10.00 -3.65 -31.00
N PRO A 340 -8.72 -4.05 -31.04
CA PRO A 340 -8.13 -4.71 -32.21
C PRO A 340 -8.75 -6.06 -32.59
N ASP A 341 -9.56 -6.67 -31.71
CA ASP A 341 -10.22 -7.95 -32.04
C ASP A 341 -11.38 -7.76 -33.03
N ASP A 342 -12.03 -6.59 -32.98
CA ASP A 342 -13.22 -6.27 -33.75
C ASP A 342 -12.93 -5.29 -34.91
N ASP A 343 -11.74 -4.67 -34.92
CA ASP A 343 -11.35 -3.60 -35.84
C ASP A 343 -9.95 -3.87 -36.44
N GLU A 344 -9.93 -4.17 -37.75
CA GLU A 344 -8.72 -4.49 -38.51
C GLU A 344 -7.80 -3.27 -38.71
N ASP A 345 -8.36 -2.06 -38.77
CA ASP A 345 -7.59 -0.82 -38.86
C ASP A 345 -6.89 -0.58 -37.51
N ALA A 346 -7.60 -0.76 -36.39
CA ALA A 346 -7.02 -0.65 -35.05
C ALA A 346 -5.93 -1.71 -34.79
N ALA A 347 -6.09 -2.93 -35.31
CA ALA A 347 -5.06 -3.98 -35.21
C ALA A 347 -3.80 -3.67 -36.02
N SER A 348 -3.99 -3.11 -37.22
CA SER A 348 -2.90 -2.67 -38.09
C SER A 348 -2.14 -1.49 -37.46
N GLU A 349 -2.87 -0.55 -36.89
CA GLU A 349 -2.32 0.60 -36.17
C GLU A 349 -1.57 0.17 -34.91
N ALA A 350 -2.15 -0.70 -34.07
CA ALA A 350 -1.48 -1.27 -32.90
C ALA A 350 -0.15 -1.95 -33.29
N SER A 351 -0.16 -2.74 -34.36
CA SER A 351 1.03 -3.41 -34.87
C SER A 351 2.09 -2.43 -35.39
N ALA A 352 1.67 -1.30 -35.99
CA ALA A 352 2.57 -0.25 -36.45
C ALA A 352 3.28 0.45 -35.28
N PHE A 353 2.58 0.66 -34.16
CA PHE A 353 3.17 1.11 -32.90
C PHE A 353 4.02 0.05 -32.20
N GLY A 354 4.06 -1.20 -32.69
CA GLY A 354 4.79 -2.30 -32.04
C GLY A 354 4.04 -2.95 -30.88
N ILE A 355 2.73 -2.70 -30.77
CA ILE A 355 1.84 -3.36 -29.81
C ILE A 355 1.33 -4.66 -30.45
N PHE A 356 1.93 -5.78 -30.06
CA PHE A 356 1.59 -7.10 -30.57
C PHE A 356 0.63 -7.84 -29.63
N PRO A 357 -0.19 -8.76 -30.16
CA PRO A 357 -1.07 -9.54 -29.32
C PRO A 357 -0.27 -10.53 -28.47
N ILE A 358 -0.56 -10.60 -27.19
CA ILE A 358 0.00 -11.57 -26.25
C ILE A 358 -0.81 -12.87 -26.27
N GLU A 359 -0.12 -14.00 -26.14
CA GLU A 359 -0.75 -15.31 -26.03
C GLU A 359 -1.07 -15.65 -24.58
N PHE A 360 -2.31 -16.02 -24.31
CA PHE A 360 -2.75 -16.46 -22.99
C PHE A 360 -3.72 -17.63 -23.09
N ASN A 361 -3.71 -18.46 -22.06
CA ASN A 361 -4.59 -19.62 -21.98
C ASN A 361 -5.95 -19.20 -21.42
N VAL A 362 -6.99 -19.34 -22.24
CA VAL A 362 -8.38 -19.18 -21.79
C VAL A 362 -9.02 -20.55 -21.74
N LEU A 363 -9.66 -20.88 -20.62
CA LEU A 363 -10.43 -22.12 -20.51
C LEU A 363 -11.77 -21.92 -21.20
N ARG A 364 -12.02 -22.66 -22.28
CA ARG A 364 -13.29 -22.61 -23.02
C ARG A 364 -13.74 -24.04 -23.28
N ASP A 365 -14.98 -24.35 -22.92
CA ASP A 365 -15.56 -25.69 -23.09
C ASP A 365 -14.71 -26.81 -22.45
N ASP A 366 -14.15 -26.57 -21.26
CA ASP A 366 -13.24 -27.47 -20.52
C ASP A 366 -11.88 -27.76 -21.20
N GLU A 367 -11.52 -27.01 -22.25
CA GLU A 367 -10.20 -27.07 -22.90
C GLU A 367 -9.43 -25.75 -22.73
N PHE A 368 -8.12 -25.85 -22.47
CA PHE A 368 -7.23 -24.69 -22.53
C PHE A 368 -7.03 -24.32 -24.01
N GLN A 369 -7.63 -23.20 -24.42
CA GLN A 369 -7.40 -22.61 -25.74
C GLN A 369 -6.39 -21.48 -25.61
N ILE A 370 -5.33 -21.53 -26.43
CA ILE A 370 -4.42 -20.40 -26.59
C ILE A 370 -5.19 -19.32 -27.36
N ARG A 371 -5.43 -18.19 -26.69
CA ARG A 371 -6.01 -16.98 -27.28
C ARG A 371 -4.92 -15.92 -27.41
N ARG A 372 -5.14 -15.02 -28.35
CA ARG A 372 -4.31 -13.85 -28.60
C ARG A 372 -5.15 -12.62 -28.28
N GLY A 373 -4.58 -11.65 -27.59
CA GLY A 373 -5.25 -10.37 -27.31
C GLY A 373 -4.25 -9.25 -27.09
N TYR A 374 -4.67 -8.02 -27.33
CA TYR A 374 -3.87 -6.81 -27.21
C TYR A 374 -4.11 -6.14 -25.86
N TYR A 375 -3.03 -5.66 -25.24
CA TYR A 375 -3.09 -4.88 -24.02
C TYR A 375 -1.87 -3.95 -23.93
N GLY A 376 -2.00 -2.78 -24.56
CA GLY A 376 -0.94 -1.78 -24.62
C GLY A 376 -1.51 -0.40 -24.92
N LEU A 377 -0.67 0.63 -24.86
CA LEU A 377 -1.07 1.99 -25.19
C LEU A 377 0.01 2.68 -26.02
N ALA A 378 -0.42 3.58 -26.92
CA ALA A 378 0.44 4.50 -27.65
C ALA A 378 0.04 5.94 -27.32
N MET A 379 1.02 6.82 -27.29
CA MET A 379 0.85 8.25 -27.07
C MET A 379 1.51 9.01 -28.21
N THR A 380 0.87 10.07 -28.65
CA THR A 380 1.35 10.91 -29.76
C THR A 380 1.18 12.38 -29.40
N TYR A 381 2.19 13.18 -29.71
CA TYR A 381 2.19 14.63 -29.51
C TYR A 381 3.05 15.26 -30.61
N ALA A 382 2.44 16.11 -31.45
CA ALA A 382 3.08 16.62 -32.67
C ALA A 382 3.73 15.50 -33.51
N ASP A 383 5.06 15.48 -33.64
CA ASP A 383 5.83 14.48 -34.39
C ASP A 383 6.44 13.38 -33.50
N ASP A 384 6.28 13.47 -32.17
CA ASP A 384 6.81 12.51 -31.20
C ASP A 384 5.79 11.42 -30.84
N GLU A 385 6.29 10.19 -30.70
CA GLU A 385 5.50 9.01 -30.35
C GLU A 385 6.15 8.23 -29.21
N GLU A 386 5.35 7.87 -28.21
CA GLU A 386 5.78 7.05 -27.08
C GLU A 386 4.84 5.86 -26.94
N VAL A 387 5.40 4.64 -26.85
CA VAL A 387 4.60 3.42 -26.83
C VAL A 387 4.91 2.58 -25.61
N MET A 388 3.86 2.05 -25.00
CA MET A 388 3.92 1.00 -23.98
C MET A 388 3.33 -0.28 -24.59
N PRO A 389 4.18 -1.18 -25.14
CA PRO A 389 3.73 -2.37 -25.86
C PRO A 389 2.90 -3.32 -24.99
N LEU A 390 3.25 -3.40 -23.70
CA LEU A 390 2.55 -4.18 -22.69
C LEU A 390 2.56 -3.44 -21.36
N ILE A 391 1.38 -3.32 -20.74
CA ILE A 391 1.24 -2.73 -19.40
C ILE A 391 1.33 -3.86 -18.37
N GLU A 392 2.52 -4.17 -17.87
CA GLU A 392 2.69 -5.30 -16.93
C GLU A 392 2.15 -5.00 -15.52
N ARG A 393 2.27 -3.74 -15.11
CA ARG A 393 2.00 -3.22 -13.76
C ARG A 393 1.31 -1.86 -13.83
N THR A 394 0.55 -1.52 -12.78
CA THR A 394 -0.25 -0.29 -12.70
C THR A 394 0.13 0.60 -11.52
N ASP A 395 1.09 0.19 -10.71
CA ASP A 395 1.56 0.92 -9.54
C ASP A 395 2.51 2.08 -9.89
N ASP A 396 3.29 1.94 -10.97
CA ASP A 396 4.18 2.97 -11.52
C ASP A 396 3.64 3.61 -12.82
N LEU A 397 2.42 3.26 -13.22
CA LEU A 397 1.88 3.65 -14.51
C LEU A 397 1.66 5.15 -14.65
N GLU A 398 1.23 5.84 -13.58
CA GLU A 398 1.13 7.31 -13.59
C GLU A 398 2.48 7.94 -13.90
N PHE A 399 3.54 7.49 -13.21
CA PHE A 399 4.90 7.97 -13.43
C PHE A 399 5.37 7.71 -14.87
N ARG A 400 5.15 6.51 -15.41
CA ARG A 400 5.52 6.19 -16.79
C ARG A 400 4.77 7.05 -17.81
N LEU A 401 3.46 7.25 -17.63
CA LEU A 401 2.65 8.09 -18.50
C LEU A 401 3.06 9.57 -18.43
N ALA A 402 3.20 10.11 -17.22
CA ALA A 402 3.64 11.49 -17.02
C ALA A 402 5.05 11.71 -17.58
N SER A 403 5.98 10.77 -17.34
CA SER A 403 7.34 10.85 -17.89
C SER A 403 7.35 10.84 -19.41
N ALA A 404 6.51 9.99 -20.04
CA ALA A 404 6.40 9.95 -21.49
C ALA A 404 5.80 11.23 -22.05
N ILE A 405 4.75 11.78 -21.41
CA ILE A 405 4.19 13.08 -21.78
C ILE A 405 5.25 14.16 -21.69
N TYR A 406 5.94 14.27 -20.55
CA TYR A 406 7.02 15.22 -20.35
C TYR A 406 8.10 15.13 -21.42
N ARG A 407 8.50 13.90 -21.82
CA ARG A 407 9.49 13.69 -22.89
C ARG A 407 9.03 14.24 -24.24
N MET A 408 7.77 14.00 -24.60
CA MET A 408 7.23 14.46 -25.88
C MET A 408 6.96 15.98 -25.87
N THR A 409 6.72 16.58 -24.69
CA THR A 409 6.37 18.01 -24.58
C THR A 409 7.58 18.91 -24.30
N THR A 410 8.76 18.35 -23.99
CA THR A 410 9.94 19.13 -23.58
C THR A 410 11.05 19.07 -24.63
N GLU A 411 11.39 20.22 -25.24
CA GLU A 411 12.35 20.30 -26.36
C GLU A 411 13.83 20.12 -25.96
N THR A 412 14.23 20.47 -24.72
CA THR A 412 15.64 20.42 -24.28
C THR A 412 15.81 19.69 -22.96
N ARG A 413 16.61 18.62 -22.95
CA ARG A 413 16.93 17.87 -21.74
C ARG A 413 18.05 18.56 -20.94
N PRO A 414 17.85 18.86 -19.65
CA PRO A 414 18.91 19.40 -18.81
C PRO A 414 20.11 18.44 -18.71
N LYS A 415 21.32 19.00 -18.64
CA LYS A 415 22.57 18.24 -18.57
C LYS A 415 22.97 17.93 -17.14
N VAL A 416 23.22 16.65 -16.85
CA VAL A 416 23.74 16.19 -15.55
C VAL A 416 25.16 15.67 -15.77
N ASN A 417 26.16 16.32 -15.18
CA ASN A 417 27.55 15.99 -15.44
C ASN A 417 28.24 15.39 -14.21
N PHE A 418 28.83 14.21 -14.38
CA PHE A 418 29.72 13.61 -13.40
C PHE A 418 31.13 14.21 -13.52
N VAL A 419 31.75 14.55 -12.40
CA VAL A 419 33.15 14.95 -12.39
C VAL A 419 34.04 13.76 -12.73
N GLU A 420 34.92 13.92 -13.71
CA GLU A 420 35.95 12.92 -14.07
C GLU A 420 37.28 13.17 -13.34
N GLY A 421 37.97 12.07 -13.02
CA GLY A 421 39.25 12.09 -12.30
C GLY A 421 39.05 11.97 -10.79
N PHE A 422 40.13 12.15 -10.03
CA PHE A 422 40.11 12.08 -8.55
C PHE A 422 39.54 10.78 -7.96
N ASP A 423 39.58 9.68 -8.72
CA ASP A 423 38.99 8.39 -8.37
C ASP A 423 37.49 8.50 -8.02
N THR A 424 36.75 9.39 -8.70
CA THR A 424 35.29 9.48 -8.61
C THR A 424 34.60 8.35 -9.39
N LYS A 425 33.38 8.02 -8.94
CA LYS A 425 32.46 7.13 -9.67
C LYS A 425 31.84 7.87 -10.85
N GLY A 426 31.74 7.21 -11.99
CA GLY A 426 31.02 7.68 -13.17
C GLY A 426 29.62 7.09 -13.28
N LEU A 427 28.92 7.43 -14.36
CA LEU A 427 27.58 6.88 -14.66
C LEU A 427 27.59 5.35 -14.79
N ASP A 428 28.64 4.78 -15.37
CA ASP A 428 28.71 3.33 -15.61
C ASP A 428 28.96 2.52 -14.32
N ASP A 429 29.39 3.19 -13.22
CA ASP A 429 29.57 2.57 -11.90
C ASP A 429 28.26 2.50 -11.10
N ILE A 430 27.18 3.13 -11.57
CA ILE A 430 25.87 3.19 -10.91
C ILE A 430 24.81 2.49 -11.77
N PRO A 431 24.60 1.17 -11.56
CA PRO A 431 23.62 0.40 -12.32
C PRO A 431 22.20 0.95 -12.21
N GLY A 432 21.47 0.97 -13.33
CA GLY A 432 20.08 1.44 -13.39
C GLY A 432 19.90 2.95 -13.40
N LEU A 433 20.93 3.76 -13.13
CA LEU A 433 20.80 5.22 -13.14
C LEU A 433 20.47 5.78 -14.52
N ARG A 434 21.17 5.28 -15.56
CA ARG A 434 20.90 5.68 -16.96
C ARG A 434 19.48 5.31 -17.39
N GLU A 435 18.97 4.16 -16.95
CA GLU A 435 17.59 3.73 -17.22
C GLU A 435 16.57 4.59 -16.47
N SER A 436 16.89 4.99 -15.24
CA SER A 436 16.00 5.81 -14.40
C SER A 436 15.92 7.29 -14.83
N LEU A 437 17.04 7.86 -15.31
CA LEU A 437 17.19 9.29 -15.56
C LEU A 437 17.49 9.68 -17.02
N GLY A 438 18.02 8.77 -17.85
CA GLY A 438 18.50 9.09 -19.21
C GLY A 438 17.39 9.55 -20.17
N ASP A 439 16.15 9.24 -19.83
CA ASP A 439 14.95 9.71 -20.52
C ASP A 439 14.70 11.21 -20.34
N ARG A 440 15.20 11.82 -19.26
CA ARG A 440 14.94 13.22 -18.88
C ARG A 440 16.18 14.09 -18.91
N TYR A 441 17.34 13.51 -18.60
CA TYR A 441 18.59 14.22 -18.53
C TYR A 441 19.58 13.71 -19.58
N GLU A 442 20.33 14.64 -20.16
CA GLU A 442 21.55 14.28 -20.87
C GLU A 442 22.65 14.07 -19.83
N ILE A 443 22.92 12.80 -19.49
CA ILE A 443 23.92 12.46 -18.48
C ILE A 443 25.29 12.33 -19.14
N GLY A 444 26.18 13.25 -18.78
CA GLY A 444 27.53 13.34 -19.29
C GLY A 444 28.57 13.35 -18.18
N SER A 445 29.77 13.74 -18.57
CA SER A 445 30.92 13.83 -17.69
C SER A 445 31.74 15.09 -17.99
N VAL A 446 32.43 15.62 -16.98
CA VAL A 446 33.20 16.86 -17.09
C VAL A 446 34.52 16.74 -16.35
N ALA A 447 35.62 17.01 -17.06
CA ALA A 447 36.95 17.09 -16.47
C ALA A 447 37.20 18.50 -15.94
N ILE A 448 37.40 18.62 -14.62
CA ILE A 448 37.60 19.91 -13.93
C ILE A 448 39.01 20.06 -13.36
N ALA A 449 39.88 19.10 -13.60
CA ALA A 449 41.23 19.04 -13.05
C ALA A 449 42.21 19.99 -13.78
N GLY A 450 43.10 20.62 -13.03
CA GLY A 450 44.20 21.43 -13.55
C GLY A 450 43.78 22.66 -14.39
N GLU A 451 44.74 23.29 -15.07
CA GLU A 451 44.51 24.52 -15.85
C GLU A 451 43.66 24.29 -17.12
N SER A 452 43.66 23.06 -17.65
CA SER A 452 42.86 22.69 -18.85
C SER A 452 41.45 22.21 -18.53
N GLY A 453 41.04 22.22 -17.25
CA GLY A 453 39.70 21.84 -16.84
C GLY A 453 38.61 22.75 -17.43
N SER A 454 37.49 22.15 -17.80
CA SER A 454 36.34 22.86 -18.39
C SER A 454 35.72 23.85 -17.42
N VAL A 455 35.23 24.99 -17.93
CA VAL A 455 34.39 25.91 -17.16
C VAL A 455 32.99 25.30 -17.05
N ILE A 456 32.45 25.28 -15.84
CA ILE A 456 31.12 24.75 -15.55
C ILE A 456 30.20 25.94 -15.31
N SER A 457 29.05 25.96 -15.99
CA SER A 457 28.02 27.00 -15.84
C SER A 457 26.64 26.35 -15.81
N GLY A 458 25.64 27.06 -15.25
CA GLY A 458 24.25 26.60 -15.21
C GLY A 458 23.66 26.31 -16.60
N ASP A 459 24.08 27.06 -17.63
CA ASP A 459 23.64 26.85 -19.02
C ASP A 459 24.19 25.54 -19.62
N SER A 460 25.35 25.08 -19.16
CA SER A 460 26.02 23.87 -19.67
C SER A 460 25.76 22.61 -18.82
N THR A 461 25.45 22.81 -17.53
CA THR A 461 25.30 21.77 -16.52
C THR A 461 24.22 22.21 -15.54
N ALA A 462 23.09 21.51 -15.56
CA ALA A 462 22.02 21.73 -14.60
C ALA A 462 22.38 21.16 -13.22
N VAL A 463 23.00 19.96 -13.19
CA VAL A 463 23.46 19.32 -11.95
C VAL A 463 24.88 18.80 -12.12
N LEU A 464 25.77 19.20 -11.21
CA LEU A 464 27.13 18.67 -11.11
C LEU A 464 27.20 17.57 -10.05
N ILE A 465 27.73 16.41 -10.38
CA ILE A 465 27.84 15.27 -9.45
C ILE A 465 29.31 14.99 -9.15
N VAL A 466 29.69 15.08 -7.88
CA VAL A 466 30.98 14.60 -7.36
C VAL A 466 30.69 13.32 -6.57
N ALA A 467 30.93 12.17 -7.19
CA ALA A 467 30.57 10.88 -6.62
C ALA A 467 31.80 10.17 -6.01
N GLY A 468 31.97 10.27 -4.70
CA GLY A 468 32.92 9.44 -3.94
C GLY A 468 34.39 9.68 -4.27
N ALA A 469 34.82 10.94 -4.44
CA ALA A 469 36.22 11.26 -4.73
C ALA A 469 37.16 10.72 -3.64
N THR A 470 37.98 9.72 -3.98
CA THR A 470 38.94 9.14 -3.03
C THR A 470 40.36 9.70 -3.15
N ALA A 471 40.67 10.36 -4.26
CA ALA A 471 41.82 11.25 -4.36
C ALA A 471 41.41 12.70 -4.12
N THR A 472 42.27 13.47 -3.46
CA THR A 472 41.98 14.87 -3.13
C THR A 472 41.91 15.73 -4.41
N LEU A 473 40.84 16.51 -4.53
CA LEU A 473 40.67 17.49 -5.60
C LEU A 473 41.78 18.54 -5.54
N ASP A 474 42.29 18.93 -6.70
CA ASP A 474 43.24 20.05 -6.77
C ASP A 474 42.53 21.39 -6.44
N SER A 475 43.31 22.40 -6.06
CA SER A 475 42.75 23.69 -5.63
C SER A 475 41.93 24.40 -6.70
N LEU A 476 42.25 24.22 -7.99
CA LEU A 476 41.49 24.81 -9.09
C LEU A 476 40.16 24.08 -9.28
N ALA A 477 40.14 22.75 -9.12
CA ALA A 477 38.93 21.95 -9.14
C ALA A 477 37.97 22.34 -8.00
N VAL A 478 38.47 22.49 -6.76
CA VAL A 478 37.66 22.96 -5.62
C VAL A 478 37.09 24.36 -5.91
N GLN A 479 37.92 25.28 -6.39
CA GLN A 479 37.49 26.63 -6.75
C GLN A 479 36.40 26.64 -7.83
N ARG A 480 36.50 25.78 -8.86
CA ARG A 480 35.47 25.68 -9.91
C ARG A 480 34.14 25.16 -9.38
N VAL A 481 34.15 24.21 -8.45
CA VAL A 481 32.93 23.71 -7.79
C VAL A 481 32.29 24.83 -6.96
N GLU A 482 33.09 25.56 -6.19
CA GLU A 482 32.63 26.71 -5.40
C GLU A 482 32.01 27.80 -6.27
N GLU A 483 32.72 28.23 -7.32
CA GLU A 483 32.24 29.27 -8.24
C GLU A 483 30.96 28.85 -8.97
N TYR A 484 30.85 27.58 -9.37
CA TYR A 484 29.64 27.05 -10.01
C TYR A 484 28.43 27.11 -9.06
N VAL A 485 28.59 26.69 -7.81
CA VAL A 485 27.52 26.74 -6.81
C VAL A 485 27.16 28.18 -6.44
N ASP A 486 28.15 29.05 -6.27
CA ASP A 486 27.92 30.46 -5.91
C ASP A 486 27.22 31.24 -7.03
N GLN A 487 27.35 30.79 -8.28
CA GLN A 487 26.62 31.32 -9.45
C GLN A 487 25.20 30.75 -9.61
N GLY A 488 24.73 29.89 -8.69
CA GLY A 488 23.38 29.32 -8.73
C GLY A 488 23.33 27.86 -9.19
N GLY A 489 24.46 27.26 -9.53
CA GLY A 489 24.54 25.88 -10.00
C GLY A 489 24.21 24.85 -8.91
N ALA A 490 23.51 23.77 -9.27
CA ALA A 490 23.12 22.73 -8.33
C ALA A 490 24.17 21.60 -8.28
N ALA A 491 24.53 21.13 -7.08
CA ALA A 491 25.56 20.11 -6.89
C ALA A 491 25.13 18.95 -5.98
N LEU A 492 25.43 17.71 -6.41
CA LEU A 492 25.34 16.51 -5.60
C LEU A 492 26.74 16.05 -5.19
N LEU A 493 27.00 16.04 -3.88
CA LEU A 493 28.27 15.65 -3.30
C LEU A 493 28.08 14.35 -2.52
N LEU A 494 28.50 13.23 -3.12
CA LEU A 494 28.58 11.94 -2.44
C LEU A 494 29.98 11.83 -1.84
N MET A 495 30.06 11.93 -0.52
CA MET A 495 31.32 12.00 0.20
C MET A 495 31.80 10.61 0.59
N GLU A 496 33.10 10.40 0.54
CA GLU A 496 33.73 9.20 1.06
C GLU A 496 34.74 9.60 2.14
N SER A 497 34.60 9.05 3.34
CA SER A 497 35.52 9.36 4.45
C SER A 497 36.62 8.31 4.64
N ILE A 498 36.48 7.16 3.99
CA ILE A 498 37.39 6.03 4.14
C ILE A 498 37.69 5.34 2.82
N LEU A 499 38.86 4.70 2.73
CA LEU A 499 39.20 3.74 1.70
C LEU A 499 39.27 2.35 2.31
N LEU A 500 38.49 1.41 1.76
CA LEU A 500 38.49 0.03 2.20
C LEU A 500 39.77 -0.70 1.74
N ASN A 501 40.43 -1.38 2.67
CA ASN A 501 41.57 -2.21 2.35
C ASN A 501 41.12 -3.68 2.15
N PRO A 502 41.29 -4.27 0.96
CA PRO A 502 40.84 -5.65 0.70
C PRO A 502 41.63 -6.70 1.50
N GLN A 503 42.79 -6.35 2.08
CA GLN A 503 43.63 -7.26 2.85
C GLN A 503 43.41 -7.18 4.36
N THR A 504 42.85 -6.07 4.87
CA THR A 504 42.68 -5.84 6.31
C THR A 504 41.34 -5.18 6.61
N PRO A 505 40.66 -5.54 7.70
CA PRO A 505 39.38 -4.93 8.09
C PRO A 505 39.53 -3.52 8.68
N ASN A 506 40.67 -2.84 8.51
CA ASN A 506 40.90 -1.49 8.99
C ASN A 506 40.89 -0.53 7.79
N PRO A 507 39.98 0.46 7.75
CA PRO A 507 39.95 1.45 6.69
C PRO A 507 41.06 2.50 6.85
N LEU A 508 41.34 3.20 5.75
CA LEU A 508 42.23 4.37 5.74
C LEU A 508 41.39 5.64 5.57
N PRO A 509 41.60 6.71 6.35
CA PRO A 509 40.84 7.94 6.18
C PRO A 509 41.18 8.63 4.85
N VAL A 510 40.16 9.21 4.22
CA VAL A 510 40.27 9.93 2.94
C VAL A 510 39.67 11.31 3.07
N ARG A 511 40.17 12.26 2.28
CA ARG A 511 39.62 13.61 2.16
C ARG A 511 39.57 14.04 0.71
N SER A 512 38.38 14.50 0.31
CA SER A 512 38.08 14.99 -1.03
C SER A 512 38.66 16.38 -1.28
N GLY A 513 38.83 17.21 -0.25
CA GLY A 513 39.18 18.63 -0.37
C GLY A 513 37.97 19.56 -0.33
N LEU A 514 36.75 19.04 -0.46
CA LEU A 514 35.50 19.80 -0.38
C LEU A 514 35.04 20.06 1.06
N GLU A 515 35.71 19.50 2.07
CA GLU A 515 35.27 19.61 3.46
C GLU A 515 35.29 21.06 3.97
N SER A 516 36.26 21.88 3.52
CA SER A 516 36.32 23.31 3.87
C SER A 516 35.13 24.07 3.28
N MET A 517 34.82 23.81 2.00
CA MET A 517 33.69 24.39 1.29
C MET A 517 32.36 24.12 1.99
N LEU A 518 32.19 22.89 2.52
CA LEU A 518 31.01 22.47 3.27
C LEU A 518 30.94 23.09 4.66
N SER A 519 32.08 23.18 5.36
CA SER A 519 32.15 23.78 6.70
C SER A 519 31.75 25.25 6.68
N ASP A 520 32.17 26.00 5.66
CA ASP A 520 31.77 27.39 5.44
C ASP A 520 30.26 27.55 5.16
N ARG A 521 29.58 26.47 4.76
CA ARG A 521 28.15 26.40 4.43
C ARG A 521 27.33 25.62 5.44
N GLY A 522 27.82 25.49 6.68
CA GLY A 522 27.03 24.97 7.79
C GLY A 522 27.05 23.45 7.98
N VAL A 523 27.91 22.72 7.26
CA VAL A 523 28.01 21.26 7.31
C VAL A 523 29.45 20.81 7.58
N GLU A 524 29.68 20.15 8.71
CA GLU A 524 30.98 19.59 9.06
C GLU A 524 31.01 18.08 8.87
N LEU A 525 32.00 17.57 8.15
CA LEU A 525 32.23 16.14 7.96
C LEU A 525 33.19 15.63 9.05
N SER A 526 32.68 14.92 10.06
CA SER A 526 33.48 14.53 11.23
C SER A 526 34.57 13.47 10.90
N GLY A 527 34.47 12.83 9.73
CA GLY A 527 35.31 11.71 9.31
C GLY A 527 35.07 10.43 10.11
N SER A 528 34.15 10.44 11.08
CA SER A 528 33.75 9.25 11.82
C SER A 528 32.68 8.48 11.06
N LEU A 529 32.75 7.15 11.15
CA LEU A 529 31.76 6.26 10.56
C LEU A 529 30.54 6.17 11.46
N VAL A 530 29.36 6.20 10.85
CA VAL A 530 28.08 6.04 11.53
C VAL A 530 27.69 4.57 11.55
N ALA A 531 27.26 4.10 12.71
CA ALA A 531 26.66 2.79 12.87
C ALA A 531 25.30 2.89 13.58
N ASP A 532 24.37 2.01 13.26
CA ASP A 532 23.08 1.89 13.94
C ASP A 532 22.90 0.48 14.52
N LEU A 533 22.84 0.40 15.85
CA LEU A 533 22.75 -0.87 16.58
C LEU A 533 21.36 -1.52 16.48
N GLN A 534 20.35 -0.78 16.02
CA GLN A 534 18.96 -1.20 15.98
C GLN A 534 18.44 -1.42 14.56
N SER A 535 18.86 -0.56 13.62
CA SER A 535 18.39 -0.53 12.23
C SER A 535 19.56 -0.69 11.27
N SER A 536 19.90 -1.94 10.92
CA SER A 536 21.02 -2.25 10.02
C SER A 536 20.75 -3.49 9.16
N GLU A 537 21.49 -3.57 8.05
CA GLU A 537 21.43 -4.72 7.15
C GLU A 537 21.99 -5.99 7.77
N ASN A 538 21.49 -7.13 7.30
CA ASN A 538 22.00 -8.42 7.71
C ASN A 538 23.07 -8.91 6.73
N VAL A 539 24.27 -9.18 7.24
CA VAL A 539 25.38 -9.70 6.44
C VAL A 539 25.70 -11.15 6.79
N SER A 540 26.19 -11.88 5.80
CA SER A 540 26.69 -13.23 5.99
C SER A 540 28.05 -13.20 6.69
N MET A 541 28.12 -13.62 7.95
CA MET A 541 29.36 -13.77 8.73
C MET A 541 30.15 -15.03 8.36
N GLY A 542 29.80 -15.66 7.24
CA GLY A 542 30.39 -16.90 6.75
C GLY A 542 29.82 -18.15 7.43
N ARG A 543 30.36 -19.30 7.04
CA ARG A 543 29.94 -20.60 7.57
C ARG A 543 30.60 -20.87 8.92
N ARG A 544 29.80 -20.94 9.99
CA ARG A 544 30.24 -21.49 11.28
C ARG A 544 29.70 -22.91 11.41
N GLY A 545 30.57 -23.90 11.21
CA GLY A 545 30.17 -25.31 11.16
C GLY A 545 29.38 -25.63 9.88
N LEU A 546 28.22 -26.28 10.02
CA LEU A 546 27.35 -26.66 8.90
C LEU A 546 26.41 -25.54 8.43
N PHE A 547 26.29 -24.45 9.19
CA PHE A 547 25.31 -23.39 8.93
C PHE A 547 25.98 -22.09 8.52
N ASN A 548 25.33 -21.33 7.63
CA ASN A 548 25.71 -19.96 7.34
C ASN A 548 25.16 -19.05 8.45
N VAL A 549 26.01 -18.25 9.08
CA VAL A 549 25.58 -17.33 10.14
C VAL A 549 25.29 -15.98 9.49
N ILE A 550 24.06 -15.52 9.63
CA ILE A 550 23.61 -14.21 9.16
C ILE A 550 23.26 -13.39 10.40
N ALA A 551 23.78 -12.17 10.48
CA ALA A 551 23.53 -11.27 11.60
C ALA A 551 23.64 -9.80 11.17
N PRO A 552 23.03 -8.88 11.93
CA PRO A 552 23.03 -7.46 11.61
C PRO A 552 24.43 -6.88 11.66
N TYR A 553 24.74 -5.96 10.74
CA TYR A 553 26.01 -5.27 10.63
C TYR A 553 25.81 -3.76 10.80
N PRO A 554 26.03 -3.20 12.01
CA PRO A 554 25.67 -1.83 12.34
C PRO A 554 26.24 -0.73 11.43
N LEU A 555 27.41 -0.93 10.81
CA LEU A 555 28.01 0.04 9.88
C LEU A 555 27.30 0.12 8.52
N TRP A 556 26.32 -0.74 8.26
CA TRP A 556 25.39 -0.62 7.14
C TRP A 556 24.00 -0.24 7.67
N PRO A 557 23.82 1.01 8.17
CA PRO A 557 22.57 1.44 8.75
C PRO A 557 21.47 1.54 7.68
N ILE A 558 20.27 1.08 8.05
CA ILE A 558 19.04 1.35 7.33
C ILE A 558 18.49 2.65 7.91
N ALA A 559 18.76 3.75 7.22
CA ALA A 559 18.45 5.11 7.66
C ALA A 559 16.96 5.43 7.53
N ILE A 560 16.48 6.24 8.47
CA ILE A 560 15.11 6.74 8.53
C ILE A 560 15.08 8.22 8.16
N ARG A 561 13.91 8.71 7.74
CA ARG A 561 13.72 10.11 7.36
C ARG A 561 14.00 11.02 8.56
N ALA A 562 14.78 12.07 8.32
CA ALA A 562 15.11 13.06 9.33
C ALA A 562 14.16 14.25 9.33
N SER A 563 13.65 14.61 8.16
CA SER A 563 12.66 15.65 7.96
C SER A 563 11.70 15.27 6.83
N ASP A 564 10.58 16.00 6.77
CA ASP A 564 9.65 15.94 5.65
C ASP A 564 10.20 16.80 4.50
N HIS A 565 10.78 16.16 3.49
CA HIS A 565 11.40 16.81 2.35
C HIS A 565 10.98 16.11 1.06
N VAL A 566 10.82 16.84 -0.04
CA VAL A 566 10.32 16.30 -1.31
C VAL A 566 11.19 15.13 -1.80
N ILE A 567 12.51 15.21 -1.62
CA ILE A 567 13.46 14.12 -1.95
C ILE A 567 13.16 12.80 -1.22
N THR A 568 12.78 12.88 0.06
CA THR A 568 12.53 11.71 0.92
C THR A 568 11.07 11.27 0.88
N SER A 569 10.20 12.01 0.19
CA SER A 569 8.79 11.66 -0.01
C SER A 569 8.67 10.30 -0.72
N GLY A 570 7.78 9.43 -0.24
CA GLY A 570 7.59 8.08 -0.79
C GLY A 570 8.69 7.06 -0.48
N ILE A 571 9.79 7.50 0.15
CA ILE A 571 10.92 6.64 0.49
C ILE A 571 10.88 6.35 1.99
N ASN A 572 10.65 5.08 2.34
CA ASN A 572 10.55 4.69 3.75
C ASN A 572 11.92 4.62 4.44
N ALA A 573 12.91 4.03 3.77
CA ALA A 573 14.25 3.88 4.30
C ALA A 573 15.26 3.67 3.17
N VAL A 574 16.50 4.13 3.38
CA VAL A 574 17.64 3.91 2.49
C VAL A 574 18.76 3.25 3.26
N THR A 575 19.55 2.43 2.59
CA THR A 575 20.67 1.72 3.20
C THR A 575 21.95 2.44 2.83
N PHE A 576 22.70 2.88 3.84
CA PHE A 576 24.05 3.42 3.63
C PHE A 576 25.10 2.41 4.08
N ALA A 577 26.34 2.58 3.60
CA ALA A 577 27.45 1.67 3.82
C ALA A 577 28.69 2.44 4.23
N TRP A 578 29.13 2.25 5.49
CA TRP A 578 30.28 2.97 6.05
C TRP A 578 30.17 4.50 5.87
N ALA A 579 28.97 5.02 6.07
CA ALA A 579 28.70 6.43 5.93
C ALA A 579 29.45 7.27 6.96
N ALA A 580 29.98 8.40 6.51
CA ALA A 580 30.48 9.48 7.33
C ALA A 580 29.33 10.21 8.03
N GLN A 581 29.57 10.65 9.26
CA GLN A 581 28.63 11.52 9.97
C GLN A 581 28.71 12.95 9.40
N LEU A 582 27.54 13.54 9.16
CA LEU A 582 27.36 14.95 8.86
C LEU A 582 26.90 15.69 10.12
N GLU A 583 27.65 16.70 10.55
CA GLU A 583 27.27 17.57 11.66
C GLU A 583 26.75 18.89 11.11
N ILE A 584 25.54 19.26 11.53
CA ILE A 584 24.88 20.49 11.09
C ILE A 584 25.26 21.60 12.08
N THR A 585 25.98 22.62 11.61
CA THR A 585 26.35 23.79 12.40
C THR A 585 25.43 24.97 12.16
N ASP A 586 24.79 25.05 10.97
CA ASP A 586 23.75 26.03 10.65
C ASP A 586 22.41 25.35 10.33
N THR A 587 21.44 25.47 11.23
CA THR A 587 20.11 24.86 11.08
C THR A 587 19.14 25.70 10.25
N THR A 588 19.53 26.90 9.81
CA THR A 588 18.66 27.78 9.01
C THR A 588 18.69 27.41 7.53
N GLN A 589 19.87 27.07 7.01
CA GLN A 589 20.06 26.73 5.59
C GLN A 589 20.20 25.22 5.33
N VAL A 590 20.47 24.42 6.37
CA VAL A 590 20.73 22.99 6.25
C VAL A 590 19.56 22.17 6.80
N THR A 591 18.94 21.39 5.93
CA THR A 591 17.86 20.46 6.27
C THR A 591 18.39 19.02 6.29
N PRO A 592 18.29 18.27 7.41
CA PRO A 592 18.67 16.87 7.43
C PRO A 592 17.66 16.02 6.63
N LEU A 593 18.15 15.14 5.77
CA LEU A 593 17.32 14.25 4.95
C LEU A 593 17.21 12.85 5.56
N TRP A 594 18.34 12.24 5.88
CA TRP A 594 18.44 10.89 6.40
C TRP A 594 19.26 10.83 7.68
N GLN A 595 18.79 10.04 8.64
CA GLN A 595 19.44 9.86 9.93
C GLN A 595 19.31 8.44 10.45
N THR A 596 20.12 8.08 11.44
CA THR A 596 19.97 6.83 12.19
C THR A 596 18.76 6.89 13.12
N THR A 597 18.38 5.74 13.66
CA THR A 597 17.54 5.68 14.86
C THR A 597 18.28 6.34 16.06
N PRO A 598 17.60 6.55 17.20
CA PRO A 598 18.25 6.99 18.43
C PRO A 598 19.35 6.04 18.96
N SER A 599 19.47 4.83 18.39
CA SER A 599 20.50 3.85 18.71
C SER A 599 21.78 4.00 17.85
N GLY A 600 21.95 5.14 17.18
CA GLY A 600 23.13 5.45 16.39
C GLY A 600 24.38 5.72 17.24
N ILE A 601 25.54 5.30 16.73
CA ILE A 601 26.86 5.53 17.34
C ILE A 601 27.85 5.98 16.27
N THR A 602 28.99 6.52 16.71
CA THR A 602 30.10 6.89 15.83
C THR A 602 31.31 6.01 16.12
N ARG A 603 32.10 5.74 15.08
CA ARG A 603 33.35 4.99 15.14
C ARG A 603 34.45 5.80 14.48
N ALA A 604 35.65 5.81 15.07
CA ALA A 604 36.76 6.52 14.45
C ALA A 604 37.16 5.84 13.12
N PRO A 605 37.61 6.60 12.11
CA PRO A 605 37.85 6.10 10.75
C PRO A 605 38.94 5.03 10.60
N MET A 606 39.70 4.74 11.67
CA MET A 606 40.77 3.74 11.67
C MET A 606 40.41 2.50 12.50
N GLU A 607 39.22 2.45 13.09
CA GLU A 607 38.74 1.28 13.83
C GLU A 607 38.39 0.13 12.89
N SER A 608 38.45 -1.10 13.42
CA SER A 608 38.09 -2.30 12.66
C SER A 608 36.63 -2.25 12.25
N ILE A 609 36.38 -2.56 10.98
CA ILE A 609 35.05 -2.71 10.40
C ILE A 609 34.65 -4.19 10.27
N ALA A 610 35.36 -5.12 10.94
CA ALA A 610 35.03 -6.54 10.90
C ALA A 610 33.59 -6.81 11.39
N PRO A 611 32.76 -7.59 10.68
CA PRO A 611 31.36 -7.78 11.03
C PRO A 611 31.16 -8.61 12.31
N ASP A 612 32.10 -9.50 12.63
CA ASP A 612 32.03 -10.41 13.76
C ASP A 612 32.52 -9.80 15.09
N GLN A 613 32.79 -8.50 15.12
CA GLN A 613 33.16 -7.79 16.34
C GLN A 613 31.99 -7.60 17.31
N GLU A 614 32.31 -7.28 18.57
CA GLU A 614 31.31 -6.99 19.58
C GLU A 614 30.86 -5.52 19.50
N TRP A 615 29.59 -5.33 19.19
CA TRP A 615 28.98 -4.01 19.04
C TRP A 615 28.37 -3.56 20.38
N ALA A 616 29.22 -3.08 21.27
CA ALA A 616 28.80 -2.52 22.56
C ALA A 616 28.85 -0.98 22.55
N ALA A 617 27.83 -0.35 23.13
CA ALA A 617 27.79 1.10 23.32
C ALA A 617 27.24 1.43 24.71
N THR A 618 27.80 2.46 25.34
CA THR A 618 27.26 3.02 26.57
C THR A 618 26.11 4.00 26.26
N PRO A 619 25.14 4.22 27.16
CA PRO A 619 23.98 5.08 26.86
C PRO A 619 24.32 6.51 26.45
N ASP A 620 25.48 7.04 26.84
CA ASP A 620 26.03 8.35 26.48
C ASP A 620 26.58 8.40 25.05
N GLN A 621 26.89 7.26 24.43
CA GLN A 621 27.36 7.18 23.04
C GLN A 621 26.22 7.10 22.02
N LEU A 622 25.02 6.72 22.49
CA LEU A 622 23.83 6.60 21.67
C LEU A 622 23.29 7.99 21.29
N GLY A 623 22.91 8.14 20.03
CA GLY A 623 22.24 9.33 19.55
C GLY A 623 21.89 9.23 18.07
N VAL A 624 21.03 10.14 17.64
CA VAL A 624 20.70 10.29 16.22
C VAL A 624 21.93 10.86 15.49
N ARG A 625 22.29 10.25 14.37
CA ARG A 625 23.41 10.66 13.50
C ARG A 625 22.88 10.95 12.10
N THR A 626 23.23 12.11 11.57
CA THR A 626 22.80 12.53 10.22
C THR A 626 23.74 11.96 9.16
N LEU A 627 23.13 11.44 8.09
CA LEU A 627 23.79 10.71 6.99
C LEU A 627 23.68 11.45 5.66
N ALA A 628 22.63 12.25 5.48
CA ALA A 628 22.44 13.10 4.30
C ALA A 628 21.75 14.42 4.66
N VAL A 629 22.11 15.50 3.97
CA VAL A 629 21.56 16.85 4.18
C VAL A 629 21.31 17.57 2.86
N ALA A 630 20.34 18.48 2.86
CA ALA A 630 20.08 19.45 1.80
C ALA A 630 20.45 20.85 2.27
N LEU A 631 21.18 21.59 1.44
CA LEU A 631 21.49 22.99 1.63
C LEU A 631 20.68 23.79 0.62
N THR A 632 19.77 24.61 1.13
CA THR A 632 18.94 25.51 0.34
C THR A 632 19.37 26.95 0.53
N PRO A 633 19.51 27.74 -0.55
CA PRO A 633 19.80 29.17 -0.44
C PRO A 633 18.62 29.91 0.24
N ASP A 634 18.94 30.98 0.95
CA ASP A 634 17.91 31.88 1.52
C ASP A 634 17.13 32.62 0.42
N GLU A 635 15.90 33.05 0.72
CA GLU A 635 15.08 33.82 -0.21
C GLU A 635 15.81 35.08 -0.71
N GLY A 636 16.11 35.11 -2.02
CA GLY A 636 16.80 36.23 -2.67
C GLY A 636 18.32 36.07 -2.83
N GLU A 637 18.92 35.00 -2.31
CA GLU A 637 20.30 34.64 -2.65
C GLU A 637 20.38 34.01 -4.05
N THR A 638 21.47 34.32 -4.78
CA THR A 638 21.75 33.74 -6.11
C THR A 638 22.48 32.41 -6.04
N ARG A 639 22.71 31.86 -4.84
CA ARG A 639 23.44 30.60 -4.66
C ARG A 639 22.63 29.39 -5.06
N GLY A 640 23.32 28.35 -5.49
CA GLY A 640 22.72 27.09 -5.91
C GLY A 640 22.43 26.14 -4.75
N ARG A 641 21.63 25.12 -5.05
CA ARG A 641 21.27 24.06 -4.11
C ARG A 641 22.39 23.02 -4.01
N ILE A 642 22.66 22.49 -2.82
CA ILE A 642 23.62 21.41 -2.63
C ILE A 642 22.97 20.26 -1.87
N ILE A 643 23.23 19.03 -2.29
CA ILE A 643 22.92 17.85 -1.49
C ILE A 643 24.24 17.18 -1.13
N VAL A 644 24.39 16.86 0.15
CA VAL A 644 25.56 16.16 0.66
C VAL A 644 25.11 14.84 1.27
N VAL A 645 25.68 13.75 0.79
CA VAL A 645 25.47 12.40 1.33
C VAL A 645 26.81 11.93 1.86
N GLY A 646 26.85 11.47 3.12
CA GLY A 646 28.07 10.99 3.77
C GLY A 646 28.58 9.65 3.24
N ASP A 647 28.09 9.18 2.09
CA ASP A 647 28.36 7.85 1.55
C ASP A 647 28.17 7.86 0.03
N ALA A 648 29.16 7.41 -0.73
CA ALA A 648 29.03 7.14 -2.16
C ALA A 648 28.87 5.64 -2.47
N THR A 649 29.07 4.76 -1.50
CA THR A 649 28.97 3.31 -1.60
C THR A 649 27.52 2.83 -1.69
N PHE A 650 26.54 3.56 -1.15
CA PHE A 650 25.11 3.22 -1.30
C PHE A 650 24.62 3.12 -2.76
N THR A 651 25.37 3.71 -3.72
CA THR A 651 25.06 3.67 -5.16
C THR A 651 25.62 2.43 -5.86
N GLU A 652 26.33 1.54 -5.16
CA GLU A 652 26.90 0.33 -5.75
C GLU A 652 25.86 -0.77 -5.94
N PHE A 653 26.12 -1.65 -6.91
CA PHE A 653 25.23 -2.74 -7.31
C PHE A 653 24.64 -3.52 -6.12
N GLN A 654 25.46 -3.88 -5.12
CA GLN A 654 24.99 -4.68 -3.97
C GLN A 654 23.94 -3.94 -3.12
N PHE A 655 24.06 -2.62 -2.98
CA PHE A 655 23.15 -1.81 -2.18
C PHE A 655 21.91 -1.41 -2.97
N LEU A 656 22.06 -1.12 -4.27
CA LEU A 656 20.92 -0.89 -5.15
C LEU A 656 20.05 -2.15 -5.29
N GLN A 657 20.67 -3.34 -5.32
CA GLN A 657 19.94 -4.61 -5.35
C GLN A 657 19.33 -4.96 -3.99
N GLY A 658 20.04 -4.70 -2.90
CA GLY A 658 19.57 -4.98 -1.54
C GLY A 658 18.42 -4.08 -1.09
N ASN A 659 18.48 -2.80 -1.45
CA ASN A 659 17.45 -1.81 -1.19
C ASN A 659 17.21 -0.93 -2.43
N PRO A 660 16.23 -1.26 -3.29
CA PRO A 660 15.89 -0.49 -4.49
C PRO A 660 15.59 0.99 -4.23
N SER A 661 15.17 1.32 -3.00
CA SER A 661 14.93 2.69 -2.54
C SER A 661 16.17 3.59 -2.66
N ASN A 662 17.38 3.02 -2.65
CA ASN A 662 18.62 3.77 -2.84
C ASN A 662 18.70 4.42 -4.22
N LEU A 663 18.29 3.70 -5.28
CA LEU A 663 18.26 4.25 -6.64
C LEU A 663 17.19 5.34 -6.76
N ILE A 664 16.03 5.12 -6.13
CA ILE A 664 14.93 6.10 -6.08
C ILE A 664 15.39 7.37 -5.36
N PHE A 665 16.09 7.24 -4.23
CA PHE A 665 16.65 8.38 -3.49
C PHE A 665 17.66 9.16 -4.33
N LEU A 666 18.59 8.47 -5.01
CA LEU A 666 19.56 9.11 -5.88
C LEU A 666 18.88 9.85 -7.03
N ALA A 667 17.88 9.23 -7.67
CA ALA A 667 17.11 9.84 -8.75
C ALA A 667 16.30 11.05 -8.26
N ASN A 668 15.60 10.96 -7.13
CA ASN A 668 14.86 12.08 -6.51
C ASN A 668 15.78 13.25 -6.15
N THR A 669 17.00 12.94 -5.70
CA THR A 669 18.01 13.94 -5.38
C THR A 669 18.43 14.73 -6.62
N ILE A 670 18.68 14.04 -7.73
CA ILE A 670 19.04 14.68 -9.01
C ILE A 670 17.87 15.49 -9.54
N ASP A 671 16.65 14.95 -9.50
CA ASP A 671 15.43 15.67 -9.92
C ASP A 671 15.22 16.96 -9.11
N TRP A 672 15.45 16.94 -7.80
CA TRP A 672 15.29 18.13 -6.95
C TRP A 672 16.35 19.19 -7.19
N LEU A 673 17.59 18.75 -7.43
CA LEU A 673 18.70 19.64 -7.78
C LEU A 673 18.48 20.31 -9.14
N ALA A 674 17.88 19.59 -10.10
CA ALA A 674 17.50 20.13 -11.39
C ALA A 674 16.27 21.07 -11.35
N GLN A 675 15.69 21.31 -10.16
CA GLN A 675 14.46 22.10 -9.93
C GLN A 675 13.19 21.52 -10.57
N ASP A 676 13.16 20.22 -10.83
CA ASP A 676 11.99 19.52 -11.37
C ASP A 676 11.16 18.86 -10.25
N GLU A 677 10.65 19.70 -9.33
CA GLU A 677 9.95 19.23 -8.13
C GLU A 677 8.59 18.55 -8.43
N SER A 678 7.97 18.88 -9.57
CA SER A 678 6.72 18.28 -10.02
C SER A 678 6.91 16.78 -10.30
N LEU A 679 8.00 16.38 -10.96
CA LEU A 679 8.29 14.98 -11.25
C LEU A 679 8.60 14.12 -10.01
N ILE A 680 9.20 14.71 -8.97
CA ILE A 680 9.48 13.97 -7.72
C ILE A 680 8.18 13.57 -7.02
N ARG A 681 7.19 14.47 -7.01
CA ARG A 681 5.86 14.20 -6.43
C ARG A 681 5.12 13.09 -7.18
N ILE A 682 5.40 12.91 -8.48
CA ILE A 682 4.83 11.81 -9.28
C ILE A 682 5.47 10.47 -8.87
N ARG A 683 6.79 10.43 -8.62
CA ARG A 683 7.51 9.20 -8.22
C ARG A 683 7.24 8.80 -6.77
N SER A 684 6.96 9.74 -5.87
CA SER A 684 6.80 9.47 -4.43
C SER A 684 5.47 8.79 -4.03
N GLN A 685 4.51 8.65 -4.95
CA GLN A 685 3.27 7.89 -4.70
C GLN A 685 3.43 6.37 -4.82
N ASP A 686 4.66 5.85 -4.75
CA ASP A 686 4.92 4.43 -4.91
C ASP A 686 4.25 3.59 -3.80
N ARG A 687 3.61 2.50 -4.20
CA ARG A 687 2.54 1.82 -3.41
C ARG A 687 3.07 0.74 -2.47
N THR A 688 4.38 0.67 -2.26
CA THR A 688 5.01 -0.36 -1.44
C THR A 688 4.79 -0.13 0.05
N PRO A 689 4.19 -1.09 0.79
CA PRO A 689 4.04 -0.96 2.23
C PRO A 689 5.40 -0.81 2.92
N PRO A 690 5.52 0.02 3.97
CA PRO A 690 6.77 0.15 4.72
C PRO A 690 7.14 -1.15 5.43
N THR A 691 8.41 -1.28 5.79
CA THR A 691 8.92 -2.39 6.60
C THR A 691 8.69 -2.12 8.09
N PHE A 692 8.78 -3.17 8.92
CA PHE A 692 8.70 -3.00 10.37
C PHE A 692 10.00 -2.45 10.95
N VAL A 693 9.89 -1.41 11.79
CA VAL A 693 10.98 -0.84 12.58
C VAL A 693 10.62 -0.95 14.05
N PHE A 694 11.25 -1.90 14.76
CA PHE A 694 10.98 -2.11 16.19
C PHE A 694 12.03 -1.40 17.05
N ALA A 695 11.58 -0.62 18.05
CA ALA A 695 12.43 0.04 19.04
C ALA A 695 13.23 -0.94 19.93
N SER A 696 12.75 -2.18 20.09
CA SER A 696 13.41 -3.22 20.88
C SER A 696 12.88 -4.62 20.54
N ASP A 697 13.70 -5.65 20.76
CA ASP A 697 13.29 -7.05 20.67
C ASP A 697 12.14 -7.40 21.62
N TYR A 698 12.08 -6.74 22.77
CA TYR A 698 10.97 -6.88 23.71
C TYR A 698 9.66 -6.35 23.11
N GLY A 699 9.69 -5.19 22.45
CA GLY A 699 8.52 -4.64 21.75
C GLY A 699 8.00 -5.57 20.66
N LYS A 700 8.90 -6.16 19.88
CA LYS A 700 8.60 -7.17 18.85
C LYS A 700 7.95 -8.43 19.43
N LEU A 701 8.51 -8.97 20.52
CA LEU A 701 7.96 -10.13 21.22
C LEU A 701 6.62 -9.84 21.89
N MET A 702 6.48 -8.68 22.53
CA MET A 702 5.22 -8.21 23.11
C MET A 702 4.14 -8.15 22.05
N LEU A 703 4.38 -7.46 20.92
CA LEU A 703 3.42 -7.33 19.84
C LEU A 703 2.95 -8.70 19.34
N LYS A 704 3.88 -9.64 19.11
CA LYS A 704 3.57 -11.01 18.69
C LYS A 704 2.68 -11.75 19.68
N TRP A 705 3.07 -11.82 20.95
CA TRP A 705 2.38 -12.64 21.94
C TRP A 705 1.08 -12.01 22.45
N VAL A 706 1.04 -10.68 22.58
CA VAL A 706 -0.18 -9.95 22.92
C VAL A 706 -1.24 -10.15 21.83
N ASN A 707 -0.85 -10.05 20.56
CA ASN A 707 -1.77 -10.26 19.45
C ASN A 707 -2.22 -11.72 19.35
N LEU A 708 -1.28 -12.67 19.35
CA LEU A 708 -1.62 -14.07 19.11
C LEU A 708 -2.37 -14.73 20.29
N VAL A 709 -2.02 -14.39 21.53
CA VAL A 709 -2.54 -15.06 22.73
C VAL A 709 -3.29 -14.10 23.63
N GLY A 710 -2.79 -12.88 23.82
CA GLY A 710 -3.38 -11.90 24.75
C GLY A 710 -4.83 -11.54 24.41
N ILE A 711 -5.11 -11.20 23.15
CA ILE A 711 -6.47 -10.79 22.73
C ILE A 711 -7.47 -11.96 22.83
N PRO A 712 -7.21 -13.15 22.26
CA PRO A 712 -8.14 -14.28 22.46
C PRO A 712 -8.34 -14.61 23.93
N LEU A 713 -7.28 -14.58 24.74
CA LEU A 713 -7.36 -14.84 26.19
C LEU A 713 -8.22 -13.79 26.91
N LEU A 714 -8.16 -12.52 26.52
CA LEU A 714 -9.01 -11.47 27.07
C LEU A 714 -10.50 -11.80 26.89
N PHE A 715 -10.90 -12.25 25.69
CA PHE A 715 -12.29 -12.67 25.44
C PHE A 715 -12.67 -13.91 26.26
N VAL A 716 -11.76 -14.87 26.45
CA VAL A 716 -11.97 -16.02 27.35
C VAL A 716 -12.22 -15.54 28.78
N LEU A 717 -11.37 -14.65 29.31
CA LEU A 717 -11.47 -14.15 30.68
C LEU A 717 -12.77 -13.37 30.91
N ILE A 718 -13.14 -12.49 29.97
CA ILE A 718 -14.42 -11.76 29.99
C ILE A 718 -15.60 -12.73 29.98
N GLY A 719 -15.54 -13.77 29.14
CA GLY A 719 -16.57 -14.80 29.06
C GLY A 719 -16.72 -15.58 30.36
N VAL A 720 -15.62 -16.04 30.94
CA VAL A 720 -15.61 -16.75 32.22
C VAL A 720 -16.18 -15.85 33.32
N TYR A 721 -15.71 -14.61 33.43
CA TYR A 721 -16.18 -13.65 34.45
C TYR A 721 -17.70 -13.40 34.34
N ARG A 722 -18.20 -13.12 33.14
CA ARG A 722 -19.62 -12.79 32.94
C ARG A 722 -20.53 -14.00 33.14
N VAL A 723 -20.17 -15.16 32.60
CA VAL A 723 -20.97 -16.39 32.70
C VAL A 723 -21.00 -16.89 34.15
N THR A 724 -19.87 -16.91 34.85
CA THR A 724 -19.80 -17.35 36.26
C THR A 724 -20.50 -16.35 37.19
N GLY A 725 -20.34 -15.04 36.96
CA GLY A 725 -21.03 -14.00 37.71
C GLY A 725 -22.55 -14.02 37.54
N ARG A 726 -23.05 -14.45 36.38
CA ARG A 726 -24.48 -14.69 36.15
C ARG A 726 -24.98 -15.91 36.93
N LYS A 727 -24.26 -17.04 36.89
CA LYS A 727 -24.60 -18.24 37.66
C LYS A 727 -24.69 -17.92 39.16
N ARG A 728 -23.70 -17.21 39.72
CA ARG A 728 -23.71 -16.78 41.13
C ARG A 728 -24.92 -15.91 41.49
N ARG A 729 -25.30 -14.95 40.63
CA ARG A 729 -26.48 -14.09 40.85
C ARG A 729 -27.82 -14.83 40.72
N ALA A 730 -27.88 -15.84 39.85
CA ALA A 730 -29.05 -16.71 39.76
C ALA A 730 -29.18 -17.58 41.02
N GLU A 731 -28.07 -18.14 41.51
CA GLU A 731 -28.02 -18.93 42.74
C GLU A 731 -28.35 -18.09 43.99
N SER A 732 -27.88 -16.84 44.08
CA SER A 732 -28.18 -15.96 45.22
C SER A 732 -29.67 -15.59 45.28
N ARG A 733 -30.29 -15.27 44.14
CA ARG A 733 -31.73 -15.02 44.06
C ARG A 733 -32.56 -16.25 44.41
N TRP A 734 -32.11 -17.43 44.01
CA TRP A 734 -32.78 -18.68 44.40
C TRP A 734 -32.68 -18.89 45.91
N LYS A 735 -31.53 -18.61 46.53
CA LYS A 735 -31.36 -18.68 47.98
C LYS A 735 -32.24 -17.67 48.73
N GLU A 736 -32.45 -16.47 48.20
CA GLU A 736 -33.38 -15.46 48.77
C GLU A 736 -34.86 -15.84 48.62
N VAL A 737 -35.21 -16.69 47.65
CA VAL A 737 -36.60 -17.17 47.45
C VAL A 737 -36.88 -18.43 48.29
N VAL A 738 -35.84 -19.20 48.62
CA VAL A 738 -35.94 -20.44 49.42
C VAL A 738 -35.75 -20.20 50.92
N ALA A 739 -35.06 -19.12 51.31
CA ALA A 739 -34.99 -18.62 52.69
C ALA A 739 -36.23 -17.78 53.03
#